data_AF-A0A183LR28-F1
#
_entry.id   AF-A0A183LR28-F1
#
_cell.length_a   1.000
_cell.length_b   1.000
_cell.length_c   1.000
_cell.angle_alpha   90.00
_cell.angle_beta   90.00
_cell.angle_gamma   90.00
#
_symmetry.space_group_name_H-M   'P 1'
#
loop_
_entity.id
_entity.type
_entity.pdbx_description
1 polymer ?
#
loop_
_entity_poly.entity_id
_entity_poly.type
_entity_poly.pdbx_seq_one_letter_code
_entity_poly.pdbx_strand_id
1 'polypeptide(L)'
;MILRRWPIKEPLREADLSSKDMVWVPHEREAFVAAIKLQEQGENVIVQLVESGKKCTFPKDYVQRMNPAKYDKIKDMANLSFMNEASVLNNLKTRYYSGMIYTYSGLFCVVVNPYKRLPIYDEDIVEWYKGKKRHERPPHIFAIADGAYRSMLQGNHDQSILCTGESGSGKTENTKKVIQYLACVATSAKHQKTSAKNGELEAQLLKANPILEAFGNAKTIKNDNSSRFGKFIRINFDTSGFIAGANIETYLLEKARVIRQAVDERSFHIFYQLLASATPAMQQQLLLNHASAYRFLSNGMIELPGIDEQQFFPIFRVISAVLHLGNLEFRQERSSDQATLPDHSVAEKVSHLLGIPLNEMVKAFLKPRIKVGKDLVSKAQTKMQVEFAVEAISKSIYERLFLWLVARINKTLDKTRRPGASFVGILDIAGFEIFQVNSFEQLCINYTNEKLQQLFNHTMFILEQDEYTREGIPWEFIDFGLDLQPTIDLIERPMGIFALLDEECFFPKGTDKSFVEKLIKSQDKHPKLCKTEFRSNADFGVIHYAGRVEYNSNQWLMKNMDPLNDNVVALLQASNDPFVQVTTTTTDTAFGSARSVRRGMFRTVSQLYKDSLIRLMTVLKNTSPNFVRCIIPNHEKKPGRIDGPLVLEQLRCNGVLEGIRICRRGFPSRILFQEFRQRYEILTPNVIPKFRLECQFQSASYFVTKNPLSCTNNLWFLTLLF
;
A
#
# COMPACT_ATOMS: atom_id res chain seq x y z
N MET A 1 15.89 -4.95 -38.11
CA MET A 1 15.58 -4.12 -39.30
C MET A 1 14.23 -3.48 -39.04
N ILE A 2 14.11 -2.20 -38.67
CA ILE A 2 14.30 -1.00 -39.49
C ILE A 2 14.95 0.08 -38.61
N LEU A 3 16.23 0.39 -38.87
CA LEU A 3 16.92 1.58 -38.38
C LEU A 3 16.78 2.65 -39.47
N ARG A 4 15.73 3.48 -39.41
CA ARG A 4 15.70 4.72 -40.19
C ARG A 4 16.41 5.80 -39.39
N ARG A 5 17.64 6.12 -39.81
CA ARG A 5 18.41 7.29 -39.40
C ARG A 5 17.58 8.55 -39.69
N TRP A 6 17.11 9.22 -38.64
CA TRP A 6 16.65 10.60 -38.73
C TRP A 6 17.90 11.51 -38.71
N PRO A 7 17.96 12.61 -39.49
CA PRO A 7 19.18 13.41 -39.59
C PRO A 7 19.53 14.02 -38.24
N ILE A 8 20.79 13.81 -37.83
CA ILE A 8 21.45 14.52 -36.74
C ILE A 8 21.42 16.00 -37.10
N LYS A 9 20.62 16.79 -36.39
CA LYS A 9 20.84 18.22 -36.23
C LYS A 9 21.53 18.43 -34.88
N GLU A 10 22.85 18.49 -34.90
CA GLU A 10 23.63 19.25 -33.91
C GLU A 10 24.00 20.60 -34.54
N PRO A 11 24.28 21.68 -33.79
CA PRO A 11 23.88 22.01 -32.41
C PRO A 11 23.26 23.43 -32.33
N LEU A 12 22.21 23.61 -31.53
CA LEU A 12 21.72 24.95 -31.12
C LEU A 12 21.65 25.08 -29.59
N ARG A 13 22.61 24.48 -28.86
CA ARG A 13 22.67 24.56 -27.39
C ARG A 13 24.02 24.90 -26.78
N GLU A 14 25.05 25.22 -27.57
CA GLU A 14 26.41 25.48 -27.05
C GLU A 14 26.93 26.91 -27.21
N ALA A 15 26.11 27.86 -27.66
CA ALA A 15 26.50 29.27 -27.67
C ALA A 15 25.68 30.07 -26.63
N ASP A 16 26.39 30.56 -25.60
CA ASP A 16 26.06 31.69 -24.72
C ASP A 16 24.90 31.59 -23.73
N LEU A 17 24.92 30.55 -22.89
CA LEU A 17 24.39 30.64 -21.53
C LEU A 17 25.44 30.14 -20.55
N SER A 18 26.14 31.06 -19.90
CA SER A 18 26.96 30.75 -18.73
C SER A 18 26.08 29.93 -17.77
N SER A 19 26.45 28.67 -17.51
CA SER A 19 25.68 27.79 -16.61
C SER A 19 25.57 28.36 -15.19
N LYS A 20 26.30 29.45 -14.88
CA LYS A 20 26.30 30.14 -13.60
C LYS A 20 25.05 31.00 -13.39
N ASP A 21 24.40 31.44 -14.46
CA ASP A 21 23.25 32.37 -14.37
C ASP A 21 21.90 31.69 -14.56
N MET A 22 21.88 30.41 -14.95
CA MET A 22 20.65 29.63 -15.06
C MET A 22 20.14 29.22 -13.67
N VAL A 23 18.86 29.49 -13.43
CA VAL A 23 18.16 29.24 -12.16
C VAL A 23 16.77 28.66 -12.42
N TRP A 24 16.22 28.01 -11.41
CA TRP A 24 14.83 27.59 -11.37
C TRP A 24 14.01 28.59 -10.57
N VAL A 25 12.83 28.94 -11.07
CA VAL A 25 11.87 29.81 -10.37
C VAL A 25 10.48 29.19 -10.31
N PRO A 26 9.67 29.51 -9.30
CA PRO A 26 8.33 28.95 -9.16
C PRO A 26 7.42 29.32 -10.33
N HIS A 27 6.53 28.41 -10.69
CA HIS A 27 5.56 28.59 -11.76
C HIS A 27 4.26 27.85 -11.43
N GLU A 28 3.11 28.50 -11.59
CA GLU A 28 1.81 27.95 -11.16
C GLU A 28 1.48 26.61 -11.85
N ARG A 29 1.70 26.50 -13.17
CA ARG A 29 1.36 25.29 -13.95
C ARG A 29 2.43 24.20 -13.95
N GLU A 30 3.71 24.58 -14.10
CA GLU A 30 4.83 23.63 -14.20
C GLU A 30 5.50 23.32 -12.85
N ALA A 31 5.05 23.95 -11.76
CA ALA A 31 5.70 24.07 -10.45
C ALA A 31 7.02 24.86 -10.49
N PHE A 32 7.93 24.54 -11.41
CA PHE A 32 9.18 25.26 -11.64
C PHE A 32 9.51 25.36 -13.12
N VAL A 33 10.11 26.49 -13.53
CA VAL A 33 10.59 26.73 -14.90
C VAL A 33 12.02 27.31 -14.89
N ALA A 34 12.74 27.09 -15.98
CA ALA A 34 14.10 27.62 -16.14
C ALA A 34 14.05 29.13 -16.43
N ALA A 35 14.95 29.87 -15.78
CA ALA A 35 15.11 31.29 -15.96
C ALA A 35 16.59 31.70 -15.93
N ILE A 36 16.90 32.82 -16.56
CA ILE A 36 18.22 33.44 -16.59
C ILE A 36 18.23 34.54 -15.54
N LYS A 37 19.15 34.48 -14.60
CA LYS A 37 19.36 35.51 -13.59
C LYS A 37 19.96 36.75 -14.25
N LEU A 38 19.31 37.90 -14.10
CA LEU A 38 19.76 39.17 -14.68
C LEU A 38 20.42 40.08 -13.63
N GLN A 39 19.74 40.30 -12.50
CA GLN A 39 20.20 41.23 -11.47
C GLN A 39 19.72 40.79 -10.08
N GLU A 40 20.55 40.97 -9.05
CA GLU A 40 20.11 40.93 -7.64
C GLU A 40 19.86 42.36 -7.14
N GLN A 41 18.69 42.59 -6.53
CA GLN A 41 18.28 43.86 -5.93
C GLN A 41 17.88 43.61 -4.47
N GLY A 42 18.85 43.66 -3.55
CA GLY A 42 18.61 43.36 -2.12
C GLY A 42 18.09 41.93 -1.92
N GLU A 43 16.90 41.81 -1.33
CA GLU A 43 16.20 40.54 -1.07
C GLU A 43 15.52 39.94 -2.32
N ASN A 44 15.51 40.65 -3.45
CA ASN A 44 14.86 40.23 -4.68
C ASN A 44 15.86 39.94 -5.80
N VAL A 45 15.47 39.05 -6.71
CA VAL A 45 16.23 38.67 -7.90
C VAL A 45 15.34 38.86 -9.12
N ILE A 46 15.83 39.64 -10.08
CA ILE A 46 15.20 39.80 -11.40
C ILE A 46 15.72 38.70 -12.31
N VAL A 47 14.80 37.92 -12.85
CA VAL A 47 15.08 36.81 -13.78
C VAL A 47 14.31 37.01 -15.08
N GLN A 48 14.80 36.40 -16.15
CA GLN A 48 14.11 36.28 -17.43
C GLN A 48 13.76 34.82 -17.68
N LEU A 49 12.48 34.53 -17.84
CA LEU A 49 12.01 33.17 -18.13
C LEU A 49 12.53 32.71 -19.49
N VAL A 50 13.09 31.49 -19.57
CA VAL A 50 13.69 30.97 -20.82
C VAL A 50 12.64 30.75 -21.91
N GLU A 51 11.47 30.23 -21.55
CA GLU A 51 10.43 29.86 -22.54
C GLU A 51 9.65 31.07 -23.08
N SER A 52 9.34 32.05 -22.22
CA SER A 52 8.48 33.19 -22.60
C SER A 52 9.26 34.48 -22.82
N GLY A 53 10.53 34.55 -22.43
CA GLY A 53 11.33 35.78 -22.43
C GLY A 53 10.86 36.85 -21.44
N LYS A 54 9.80 36.58 -20.65
CA LYS A 54 9.24 37.54 -19.70
C LYS A 54 10.20 37.78 -18.53
N LYS A 55 10.42 39.05 -18.18
CA LYS A 55 11.14 39.44 -16.96
C LYS A 55 10.20 39.39 -15.76
N CYS A 56 10.64 38.72 -14.70
CA CYS A 56 9.91 38.55 -13.46
C CYS A 56 10.84 38.82 -12.28
N THR A 57 10.28 39.26 -11.16
CA THR A 57 11.01 39.48 -9.91
C THR A 57 10.55 38.46 -8.89
N PHE A 58 11.48 37.74 -8.28
CA PHE A 58 11.21 36.78 -7.20
C PHE A 58 12.07 37.11 -5.98
N PRO A 59 11.59 36.84 -4.76
CA PRO A 59 12.47 36.88 -3.59
C PRO A 59 13.59 35.84 -3.73
N LYS A 60 14.77 36.14 -3.19
CA LYS A 60 15.99 35.34 -3.35
C LYS A 60 15.81 33.89 -2.91
N ASP A 61 15.03 33.66 -1.85
CA ASP A 61 14.75 32.33 -1.29
C ASP A 61 13.94 31.42 -2.23
N TYR A 62 13.19 31.99 -3.17
CA TYR A 62 12.41 31.22 -4.15
C TYR A 62 13.23 30.83 -5.39
N VAL A 63 14.42 31.42 -5.57
CA VAL A 63 15.29 31.14 -6.72
C VAL A 63 16.21 29.97 -6.41
N GLN A 64 16.00 28.84 -7.08
CA GLN A 64 16.80 27.63 -6.85
C GLN A 64 17.90 27.48 -7.91
N ARG A 65 19.08 27.01 -7.50
CA ARG A 65 20.22 26.80 -8.42
C ARG A 65 19.92 25.70 -9.45
N MET A 66 20.27 25.93 -10.71
CA MET A 66 20.14 24.92 -11.76
C MET A 66 21.38 24.04 -11.85
N ASN A 67 21.19 22.73 -12.01
CA ASN A 67 22.31 21.82 -12.27
C ASN A 67 22.80 22.00 -13.72
N PRO A 68 24.12 21.87 -13.97
CA PRO A 68 24.66 21.84 -15.33
C PRO A 68 24.06 20.70 -16.17
N ALA A 69 24.04 20.87 -17.50
CA ALA A 69 23.45 19.91 -18.45
C ALA A 69 24.03 18.48 -18.36
N LYS A 70 25.26 18.31 -17.85
CA LYS A 70 25.85 16.97 -17.59
C LYS A 70 25.05 16.11 -16.62
N TYR A 71 24.17 16.72 -15.81
CA TYR A 71 23.29 16.04 -14.86
C TYR A 71 21.91 15.72 -15.45
N ASP A 72 21.68 16.01 -16.73
CA ASP A 72 20.42 15.70 -17.38
C ASP A 72 20.15 14.19 -17.37
N LYS A 73 18.93 13.82 -16.95
CA LYS A 73 18.44 12.44 -16.90
C LYS A 73 19.31 11.51 -16.05
N ILE A 74 19.95 12.01 -14.99
CA ILE A 74 20.78 11.20 -14.11
C ILE A 74 20.03 9.99 -13.53
N LYS A 75 20.72 8.86 -13.43
CA LYS A 75 20.17 7.60 -12.94
C LYS A 75 19.86 7.62 -11.44
N ASP A 76 20.69 8.33 -10.67
CA ASP A 76 20.55 8.50 -9.23
C ASP A 76 20.54 9.98 -8.86
N MET A 77 19.45 10.43 -8.24
CA MET A 77 19.27 11.83 -7.85
C MET A 77 20.16 12.25 -6.68
N ALA A 78 20.75 11.29 -5.94
CA ALA A 78 21.77 11.59 -4.94
C ALA A 78 23.04 12.21 -5.55
N ASN A 79 23.29 11.96 -6.84
CA ASN A 79 24.47 12.45 -7.55
C ASN A 79 24.32 13.86 -8.13
N LEU A 80 23.15 14.49 -8.01
CA LEU A 80 22.94 15.88 -8.43
C LEU A 80 23.88 16.81 -7.64
N SER A 81 24.50 17.82 -8.27
CA SER A 81 25.30 18.79 -7.52
C SER A 81 24.43 19.62 -6.57
N PHE A 82 23.39 20.26 -7.13
CA PHE A 82 22.42 21.04 -6.39
C PHE A 82 21.16 20.19 -6.20
N MET A 83 20.97 19.65 -5.00
CA MET A 83 19.75 18.92 -4.66
C MET A 83 18.72 19.92 -4.14
N ASN A 84 17.74 20.21 -4.99
CA ASN A 84 16.59 21.05 -4.71
C ASN A 84 15.35 20.48 -5.39
N GLU A 85 14.18 20.97 -4.99
CA GLU A 85 12.88 20.49 -5.47
C GLU A 85 12.77 20.56 -6.99
N ALA A 86 13.19 21.68 -7.57
CA ALA A 86 13.11 21.91 -9.01
C ALA A 86 13.99 20.93 -9.79
N SER A 87 15.20 20.64 -9.32
CA SER A 87 16.11 19.71 -10.01
C SER A 87 15.64 18.26 -9.94
N VAL A 88 15.09 17.84 -8.79
CA VAL A 88 14.50 16.50 -8.64
C VAL A 88 13.28 16.34 -9.56
N LEU A 89 12.37 17.32 -9.54
CA LEU A 89 11.21 17.33 -10.42
C LEU A 89 11.62 17.33 -11.90
N ASN A 90 12.57 18.18 -12.30
CA ASN A 90 13.06 18.26 -13.67
C ASN A 90 13.71 16.95 -14.13
N ASN A 91 14.51 16.30 -13.29
CA ASN A 91 15.10 15.00 -13.62
C ASN A 91 14.02 13.94 -13.83
N LEU A 92 13.01 13.87 -12.96
CA LEU A 92 11.90 12.94 -13.12
C LEU A 92 11.07 13.24 -14.38
N LYS A 93 10.75 14.52 -14.65
CA LYS A 93 10.04 14.95 -15.87
C LYS A 93 10.79 14.52 -17.13
N THR A 94 12.07 14.89 -17.25
CA THR A 94 12.88 14.61 -18.45
C THR A 94 13.11 13.12 -18.68
N ARG A 95 13.27 12.33 -17.62
CA ARG A 95 13.35 10.87 -17.68
C ARG A 95 12.02 10.24 -18.09
N TYR A 96 10.91 10.67 -17.50
CA TYR A 96 9.56 10.21 -17.82
C TYR A 96 9.22 10.43 -19.30
N TYR A 97 9.45 11.63 -19.83
CA TYR A 97 9.24 11.93 -21.25
C TYR A 97 10.15 11.12 -22.19
N SER A 98 11.28 10.63 -21.70
CA SER A 98 12.17 9.72 -22.42
C SER A 98 11.79 8.24 -22.27
N GLY A 99 10.69 7.91 -21.60
CA GLY A 99 10.25 6.53 -21.33
C GLY A 99 11.01 5.84 -20.18
N MET A 100 11.84 6.57 -19.43
CA MET A 100 12.57 6.05 -18.27
C MET A 100 11.80 6.36 -16.99
N ILE A 101 10.97 5.42 -16.55
CA ILE A 101 10.07 5.63 -15.40
C ILE A 101 10.71 5.37 -14.02
N TYR A 102 11.78 4.60 -13.98
CA TYR A 102 12.51 4.25 -12.76
C TYR A 102 13.70 5.20 -12.57
N THR A 103 13.85 5.74 -11.36
CA THR A 103 14.97 6.60 -10.99
C THR A 103 15.40 6.31 -9.56
N TYR A 104 16.71 6.16 -9.31
CA TYR A 104 17.22 6.01 -7.96
C TYR A 104 17.27 7.36 -7.24
N SER A 105 17.12 7.31 -5.92
CA SER A 105 17.15 8.46 -5.02
C SER A 105 17.89 8.07 -3.74
N GLY A 106 19.19 7.81 -3.86
CA GLY A 106 19.99 7.28 -2.77
C GLY A 106 19.61 5.81 -2.48
N LEU A 107 19.13 5.49 -1.28
CA LEU A 107 18.84 4.09 -0.91
C LEU A 107 17.56 3.51 -1.53
N PHE A 108 16.62 4.34 -1.96
CA PHE A 108 15.33 3.90 -2.50
C PHE A 108 15.16 4.28 -3.99
N CYS A 109 14.03 3.87 -4.57
CA CYS A 109 13.73 4.14 -5.98
C CYS A 109 12.37 4.83 -6.13
N VAL A 110 12.32 5.86 -6.99
CA VAL A 110 11.11 6.53 -7.43
C VAL A 110 10.66 5.95 -8.76
N VAL A 111 9.35 5.70 -8.88
CA VAL A 111 8.71 5.14 -10.08
C VAL A 111 7.54 6.00 -10.47
N VAL A 112 7.55 6.56 -11.68
CA VAL A 112 6.42 7.36 -12.20
C VAL A 112 5.53 6.48 -13.07
N ASN A 113 4.24 6.39 -12.79
CA ASN A 113 3.32 5.56 -13.56
C ASN A 113 3.30 5.99 -15.05
N PRO A 114 3.65 5.12 -16.01
CA PRO A 114 3.67 5.48 -17.43
C PRO A 114 2.29 5.67 -18.07
N TYR A 115 1.23 5.08 -17.50
CA TYR A 115 -0.08 4.86 -18.15
C TYR A 115 -0.01 4.24 -19.56
N LYS A 116 1.12 3.60 -19.90
CA LYS A 116 1.35 2.90 -21.16
C LYS A 116 2.20 1.66 -20.92
N ARG A 117 2.02 0.64 -21.78
CA ARG A 117 2.88 -0.54 -21.78
C ARG A 117 4.27 -0.15 -22.29
N LEU A 118 5.30 -0.59 -21.56
CA LEU A 118 6.70 -0.39 -21.91
C LEU A 118 7.37 -1.76 -22.10
N PRO A 119 8.20 -1.95 -23.14
CA PRO A 119 8.92 -3.20 -23.39
C PRO A 119 10.17 -3.29 -22.51
N ILE A 120 9.97 -3.29 -21.18
CA ILE A 120 11.05 -3.28 -20.17
C ILE A 120 10.92 -4.43 -19.16
N TYR A 121 10.00 -5.37 -19.41
CA TYR A 121 9.67 -6.46 -18.47
C TYR A 121 9.73 -7.86 -19.11
N ASP A 122 10.35 -7.95 -20.29
CA ASP A 122 10.49 -9.20 -21.04
C ASP A 122 11.56 -10.10 -20.38
N GLU A 123 11.54 -11.40 -20.70
CA GLU A 123 12.46 -12.39 -20.12
C GLU A 123 13.94 -12.05 -20.39
N ASP A 124 14.25 -11.52 -21.57
CA ASP A 124 15.59 -11.04 -21.91
C ASP A 124 16.08 -9.95 -20.92
N ILE A 125 15.16 -9.10 -20.45
CA ILE A 125 15.47 -8.07 -19.46
C ILE A 125 15.69 -8.70 -18.09
N VAL A 126 14.95 -9.74 -17.72
CA VAL A 126 15.18 -10.48 -16.46
C VAL A 126 16.60 -11.02 -16.41
N GLU A 127 17.04 -11.74 -17.45
CA GLU A 127 18.41 -12.25 -17.56
C GLU A 127 19.44 -11.12 -17.64
N TRP A 128 19.11 -9.98 -18.26
CA TRP A 128 19.99 -8.82 -18.30
C TRP A 128 20.31 -8.24 -16.92
N TYR A 129 19.36 -8.32 -15.96
CA TYR A 129 19.53 -7.86 -14.57
C TYR A 129 20.09 -8.92 -13.62
N LYS A 130 19.92 -10.20 -13.94
CA LYS A 130 20.40 -11.33 -13.13
C LYS A 130 21.91 -11.27 -12.89
N GLY A 131 22.32 -11.43 -11.63
CA GLY A 131 23.74 -11.39 -11.25
C GLY A 131 24.43 -10.01 -11.36
N LYS A 132 23.74 -8.95 -11.82
CA LYS A 132 24.31 -7.60 -11.97
C LYS A 132 24.21 -6.72 -10.74
N LYS A 133 25.23 -5.88 -10.54
CA LYS A 133 25.24 -4.86 -9.47
C LYS A 133 24.40 -3.65 -9.84
N ARG A 134 23.98 -2.89 -8.82
CA ARG A 134 23.10 -1.72 -8.95
C ARG A 134 23.59 -0.66 -9.94
N HIS A 135 24.91 -0.42 -10.06
CA HIS A 135 25.49 0.58 -10.96
C HIS A 135 25.74 0.06 -12.38
N GLU A 136 25.83 -1.27 -12.56
CA GLU A 136 26.09 -1.89 -13.87
C GLU A 136 24.90 -1.77 -14.82
N ARG A 137 23.70 -1.59 -14.27
CA ARG A 137 22.43 -1.51 -15.00
C ARG A 137 21.67 -0.23 -14.66
N PRO A 138 20.83 0.28 -15.57
CA PRO A 138 19.99 1.44 -15.26
C PRO A 138 18.95 1.10 -14.18
N PRO A 139 18.38 2.11 -13.51
CA PRO A 139 17.37 1.89 -12.48
C PRO A 139 16.18 1.09 -13.02
N HIS A 140 15.77 0.07 -12.27
CA HIS A 140 14.64 -0.79 -12.63
C HIS A 140 14.15 -1.59 -11.41
N ILE A 141 12.89 -2.00 -11.41
CA ILE A 141 12.31 -2.82 -10.32
C ILE A 141 13.04 -4.16 -10.16
N PHE A 142 13.53 -4.74 -11.26
CA PHE A 142 14.31 -5.99 -11.22
C PHE A 142 15.64 -5.84 -10.49
N ALA A 143 16.29 -4.67 -10.56
CA ALA A 143 17.51 -4.41 -9.79
C ALA A 143 17.24 -4.36 -8.28
N ILE A 144 16.05 -3.88 -7.88
CA ILE A 144 15.63 -3.83 -6.47
C ILE A 144 15.31 -5.24 -5.97
N ALA A 145 14.55 -6.01 -6.76
CA ALA A 145 14.19 -7.39 -6.45
C ALA A 145 15.44 -8.27 -6.31
N ASP A 146 16.36 -8.16 -7.26
CA ASP A 146 17.63 -8.85 -7.26
C ASP A 146 18.55 -8.44 -6.10
N GLY A 147 18.64 -7.13 -5.82
CA GLY A 147 19.39 -6.59 -4.70
C GLY A 147 18.90 -7.17 -3.37
N ALA A 148 17.59 -7.14 -3.13
CA ALA A 148 16.98 -7.74 -1.95
C ALA A 148 17.27 -9.25 -1.88
N TYR A 149 17.06 -9.98 -2.97
CA TYR A 149 17.32 -11.42 -3.02
C TYR A 149 18.77 -11.77 -2.69
N ARG A 150 19.75 -11.05 -3.22
CA ARG A 150 21.16 -11.31 -2.88
C ARG A 150 21.53 -10.88 -1.47
N SER A 151 21.00 -9.76 -0.99
CA SER A 151 21.21 -9.33 0.39
C SER A 151 20.69 -10.36 1.38
N MET A 152 19.55 -10.99 1.09
CA MET A 152 19.04 -12.12 1.88
C MET A 152 20.02 -13.31 1.90
N LEU A 153 20.52 -13.71 0.73
CA LEU A 153 21.46 -14.85 0.60
C LEU A 153 22.82 -14.61 1.25
N GLN A 154 23.29 -13.37 1.25
CA GLN A 154 24.60 -13.01 1.82
C GLN A 154 24.50 -12.71 3.31
N GLY A 155 23.46 -12.01 3.74
CA GLY A 155 23.30 -11.53 5.11
C GLY A 155 22.53 -12.48 6.04
N ASN A 156 21.93 -13.57 5.53
CA ASN A 156 21.02 -14.44 6.29
C ASN A 156 19.95 -13.66 7.08
N HIS A 157 19.48 -12.56 6.51
CA HIS A 157 18.47 -11.70 7.12
C HIS A 157 17.31 -11.46 6.16
N ASP A 158 16.09 -11.59 6.69
CA ASP A 158 14.87 -11.46 5.90
C ASP A 158 14.72 -10.05 5.33
N GLN A 159 14.14 -9.97 4.14
CA GLN A 159 14.03 -8.72 3.39
C GLN A 159 12.56 -8.36 3.18
N SER A 160 12.29 -7.07 3.06
CA SER A 160 10.99 -6.59 2.59
C SER A 160 11.14 -5.58 1.46
N ILE A 161 10.20 -5.61 0.50
CA ILE A 161 10.06 -4.63 -0.56
C ILE A 161 8.72 -3.93 -0.36
N LEU A 162 8.77 -2.63 -0.05
CA LEU A 162 7.60 -1.83 0.29
C LEU A 162 7.24 -0.91 -0.86
N CYS A 163 6.18 -1.25 -1.58
CA CYS A 163 5.61 -0.38 -2.60
C CYS A 163 4.67 0.64 -1.95
N THR A 164 5.07 1.90 -1.94
CA THR A 164 4.32 3.01 -1.32
C THR A 164 3.93 4.05 -2.38
N GLY A 165 2.95 4.88 -2.07
CA GLY A 165 2.45 5.93 -2.98
C GLY A 165 0.94 5.98 -3.02
N GLU A 166 0.41 7.05 -3.61
CA GLU A 166 -1.03 7.29 -3.71
C GLU A 166 -1.77 6.18 -4.49
N SER A 167 -3.10 6.13 -4.33
CA SER A 167 -3.95 5.23 -5.10
C SER A 167 -3.78 5.45 -6.62
N GLY A 168 -3.57 4.38 -7.39
CA GLY A 168 -3.32 4.46 -8.84
C GLY A 168 -1.88 4.75 -9.28
N SER A 169 -0.94 4.90 -8.34
CA SER A 169 0.49 5.15 -8.66
C SER A 169 1.27 3.95 -9.23
N GLY A 170 0.71 2.74 -9.20
CA GLY A 170 1.35 1.53 -9.77
C GLY A 170 2.00 0.57 -8.76
N LYS A 171 1.64 0.64 -7.46
CA LYS A 171 2.12 -0.27 -6.41
C LYS A 171 1.93 -1.76 -6.76
N THR A 172 0.71 -2.13 -7.12
CA THR A 172 0.34 -3.50 -7.48
C THR A 172 1.10 -4.03 -8.71
N GLU A 173 1.30 -3.19 -9.73
CA GLU A 173 2.06 -3.60 -10.92
C GLU A 173 3.53 -3.83 -10.61
N ASN A 174 4.16 -2.96 -9.81
CA ASN A 174 5.55 -3.19 -9.36
C ASN A 174 5.66 -4.47 -8.52
N THR A 175 4.68 -4.75 -7.65
CA THR A 175 4.61 -5.99 -6.87
C THR A 175 4.59 -7.24 -7.77
N LYS A 176 3.76 -7.23 -8.83
CA LYS A 176 3.73 -8.32 -9.83
C LYS A 176 5.09 -8.51 -10.50
N LYS A 177 5.80 -7.42 -10.82
CA LYS A 177 7.13 -7.47 -11.45
C LYS A 177 8.22 -8.00 -10.53
N VAL A 178 8.17 -7.68 -9.24
CA VAL A 178 9.07 -8.29 -8.24
C VAL A 178 8.86 -9.79 -8.19
N ILE A 179 7.60 -10.24 -8.11
CA ILE A 179 7.26 -11.68 -8.08
C ILE A 179 7.74 -12.37 -9.36
N GLN A 180 7.45 -11.80 -10.53
CA GLN A 180 7.89 -12.31 -11.83
C GLN A 180 9.43 -12.51 -11.85
N TYR A 181 10.17 -11.52 -11.36
CA TYR A 181 11.63 -11.58 -11.34
C TYR A 181 12.16 -12.69 -10.43
N LEU A 182 11.71 -12.72 -9.16
CA LEU A 182 12.17 -13.70 -8.17
C LEU A 182 11.83 -15.11 -8.62
N ALA A 183 10.66 -15.30 -9.20
CA ALA A 183 10.23 -16.59 -9.71
C ALA A 183 11.13 -17.10 -10.84
N CYS A 184 11.54 -16.24 -11.77
CA CYS A 184 12.45 -16.63 -12.84
C CYS A 184 13.87 -16.94 -12.32
N VAL A 185 14.38 -16.11 -11.40
CA VAL A 185 15.79 -16.18 -10.95
C VAL A 185 16.05 -17.24 -9.88
N ALA A 186 15.07 -17.49 -9.00
CA ALA A 186 15.23 -18.35 -7.83
C ALA A 186 14.49 -19.70 -7.94
N THR A 187 14.18 -20.14 -9.16
CA THR A 187 13.60 -21.48 -9.40
C THR A 187 14.69 -22.52 -9.68
N SER A 188 14.57 -23.71 -9.07
CA SER A 188 15.54 -24.80 -9.23
C SER A 188 15.58 -25.38 -10.65
N ALA A 189 16.78 -25.63 -11.18
CA ALA A 189 17.00 -26.25 -12.50
C ALA A 189 16.40 -27.67 -12.64
N LYS A 190 16.16 -28.41 -11.55
CA LYS A 190 15.46 -29.70 -11.59
C LYS A 190 13.99 -29.57 -12.03
N HIS A 191 13.36 -28.42 -11.80
CA HIS A 191 11.98 -28.14 -12.24
C HIS A 191 11.89 -27.50 -13.63
N GLN A 192 13.01 -27.02 -14.20
CA GLN A 192 13.06 -26.48 -15.56
C GLN A 192 13.07 -27.58 -16.65
N LYS A 193 13.62 -28.77 -16.36
CA LYS A 193 13.76 -29.85 -17.37
C LYS A 193 12.45 -30.57 -17.73
N THR A 194 11.41 -30.47 -16.90
CA THR A 194 10.09 -31.10 -17.14
C THR A 194 9.04 -30.13 -17.66
N SER A 195 9.35 -28.83 -17.76
CA SER A 195 8.36 -27.80 -18.05
C SER A 195 9.00 -26.69 -18.87
N ALA A 196 8.80 -26.71 -20.19
CA ALA A 196 9.12 -25.59 -21.09
C ALA A 196 8.23 -24.34 -20.86
N LYS A 197 7.55 -24.26 -19.70
CA LYS A 197 6.71 -23.16 -19.22
C LYS A 197 6.93 -23.07 -17.71
N ASN A 198 7.39 -21.90 -17.25
CA ASN A 198 7.44 -21.33 -15.90
C ASN A 198 7.12 -22.28 -14.72
N GLY A 199 7.99 -22.32 -13.70
CA GLY A 199 7.90 -23.23 -12.55
C GLY A 199 6.48 -23.30 -11.96
N GLU A 200 6.06 -24.50 -11.52
CA GLU A 200 4.68 -24.75 -11.09
C GLU A 200 4.20 -23.78 -9.99
N LEU A 201 5.09 -23.41 -9.06
CA LEU A 201 4.82 -22.47 -7.99
C LEU A 201 4.73 -21.00 -8.47
N GLU A 202 5.55 -20.60 -9.44
CA GLU A 202 5.47 -19.29 -10.10
C GLU A 202 4.12 -19.13 -10.79
N ALA A 203 3.77 -20.11 -11.62
CA ALA A 203 2.51 -20.10 -12.34
C ALA A 203 1.33 -20.06 -11.37
N GLN A 204 1.40 -20.76 -10.24
CA GLN A 204 0.39 -20.70 -9.18
C GLN A 204 0.32 -19.32 -8.51
N LEU A 205 1.45 -18.71 -8.17
CA LEU A 205 1.49 -17.39 -7.52
C LEU A 205 1.01 -16.27 -8.45
N LEU A 206 1.40 -16.31 -9.74
CA LEU A 206 0.92 -15.38 -10.75
C LEU A 206 -0.57 -15.56 -11.06
N LYS A 207 -1.08 -16.81 -11.04
CA LYS A 207 -2.52 -17.11 -11.20
C LYS A 207 -3.37 -16.74 -9.97
N ALA A 208 -2.76 -16.70 -8.78
CA ALA A 208 -3.47 -16.31 -7.56
C ALA A 208 -3.83 -14.81 -7.51
N ASN A 209 -3.00 -13.94 -8.08
CA ASN A 209 -3.25 -12.50 -8.09
C ASN A 209 -4.56 -12.10 -8.78
N PRO A 210 -4.88 -12.56 -10.02
CA PRO A 210 -6.17 -12.29 -10.66
C PRO A 210 -7.38 -12.70 -9.81
N ILE A 211 -7.28 -13.81 -9.07
CA ILE A 211 -8.34 -14.25 -8.16
C ILE A 211 -8.50 -13.22 -7.02
N LEU A 212 -7.42 -12.83 -6.38
CA LEU A 212 -7.47 -11.81 -5.32
C LEU A 212 -7.95 -10.45 -5.84
N GLU A 213 -7.61 -10.08 -7.07
CA GLU A 213 -8.09 -8.85 -7.71
C GLU A 213 -9.60 -8.93 -8.01
N ALA A 214 -10.11 -10.07 -8.47
CA ALA A 214 -11.53 -10.24 -8.71
C ALA A 214 -12.37 -10.04 -7.42
N PHE A 215 -11.91 -10.59 -6.30
CA PHE A 215 -12.63 -10.56 -5.01
C PHE A 215 -12.25 -9.40 -4.09
N GLY A 216 -11.14 -8.71 -4.35
CA GLY A 216 -10.58 -7.70 -3.46
C GLY A 216 -10.38 -6.34 -4.10
N ASN A 217 -10.50 -6.23 -5.44
CA ASN A 217 -10.39 -4.94 -6.13
C ASN A 217 -11.74 -4.42 -6.61
N ALA A 218 -11.81 -3.11 -6.74
CA ALA A 218 -12.98 -2.39 -7.23
C ALA A 218 -12.56 -1.11 -7.96
N LYS A 219 -13.48 -0.57 -8.79
CA LYS A 219 -13.30 0.77 -9.37
C LYS A 219 -13.59 1.84 -8.33
N THR A 220 -12.66 2.77 -8.22
CA THR A 220 -12.83 4.07 -7.57
C THR A 220 -12.66 5.18 -8.59
N ILE A 221 -12.92 6.42 -8.18
CA ILE A 221 -12.67 7.61 -9.00
C ILE A 221 -11.19 7.67 -9.44
N LYS A 222 -10.27 7.30 -8.52
CA LYS A 222 -8.82 7.37 -8.74
C LYS A 222 -8.26 6.21 -9.57
N ASN A 223 -8.79 4.99 -9.43
CA ASN A 223 -8.25 3.80 -10.06
C ASN A 223 -9.36 2.79 -10.43
N ASP A 224 -9.35 2.31 -11.67
CA ASP A 224 -10.38 1.38 -12.18
C ASP A 224 -10.25 -0.05 -11.66
N ASN A 225 -9.07 -0.42 -11.15
CA ASN A 225 -8.76 -1.70 -10.51
C ASN A 225 -8.03 -1.43 -9.18
N SER A 226 -8.69 -0.71 -8.27
CA SER A 226 -8.14 -0.31 -6.98
C SER A 226 -8.17 -1.45 -5.98
N SER A 227 -7.02 -1.81 -5.43
CA SER A 227 -6.90 -2.77 -4.32
C SER A 227 -7.63 -2.24 -3.09
N ARG A 228 -8.67 -2.94 -2.63
CA ARG A 228 -9.47 -2.57 -1.45
C ARG A 228 -9.15 -3.43 -0.22
N PHE A 229 -7.96 -4.01 -0.21
CA PHE A 229 -7.34 -4.73 0.88
C PHE A 229 -5.82 -4.57 0.76
N GLY A 230 -5.11 -4.64 1.87
CA GLY A 230 -3.65 -4.79 1.88
C GLY A 230 -3.25 -6.25 1.73
N LYS A 231 -2.17 -6.50 1.01
CA LYS A 231 -1.56 -7.83 0.88
C LYS A 231 -0.07 -7.77 1.16
N PHE A 232 0.39 -8.69 1.99
CA PHE A 232 1.80 -8.96 2.24
C PHE A 232 2.11 -10.36 1.73
N ILE A 233 2.88 -10.44 0.66
CA ILE A 233 3.25 -11.69 0.01
C ILE A 233 4.64 -12.07 0.51
N ARG A 234 4.74 -13.16 1.25
CA ARG A 234 6.02 -13.75 1.69
C ARG A 234 6.42 -14.83 0.70
N ILE A 235 7.58 -14.68 0.07
CA ILE A 235 8.20 -15.72 -0.73
C ILE A 235 9.30 -16.35 0.13
N ASN A 236 9.16 -17.64 0.42
CA ASN A 236 10.07 -18.38 1.29
C ASN A 236 11.14 -19.08 0.44
N PHE A 237 12.38 -19.03 0.90
CA PHE A 237 13.54 -19.61 0.24
C PHE A 237 14.17 -20.69 1.10
N ASP A 238 14.66 -21.76 0.47
CA ASP A 238 15.47 -22.77 1.15
C ASP A 238 16.91 -22.28 1.37
N THR A 239 17.72 -23.09 2.06
CA THR A 239 19.12 -22.79 2.36
C THR A 239 20.02 -22.72 1.12
N SER A 240 19.56 -23.21 -0.04
CA SER A 240 20.25 -23.08 -1.33
C SER A 240 19.83 -21.82 -2.10
N GLY A 241 18.88 -21.05 -1.55
CA GLY A 241 18.33 -19.85 -2.16
C GLY A 241 17.20 -20.09 -3.17
N PHE A 242 16.67 -21.31 -3.29
CA PHE A 242 15.55 -21.58 -4.19
C PHE A 242 14.21 -21.37 -3.51
N ILE A 243 13.19 -20.96 -4.27
CA ILE A 243 11.84 -20.77 -3.73
C ILE A 243 11.29 -22.11 -3.23
N ALA A 244 10.97 -22.15 -1.94
CA ALA A 244 10.40 -23.32 -1.26
C ALA A 244 8.87 -23.23 -1.09
N GLY A 245 8.32 -22.02 -1.11
CA GLY A 245 6.88 -21.78 -0.95
C GLY A 245 6.55 -20.30 -0.90
N ALA A 246 5.25 -19.98 -0.82
CA ALA A 246 4.80 -18.61 -0.62
C ALA A 246 3.59 -18.56 0.32
N ASN A 247 3.41 -17.44 0.99
CA ASN A 247 2.26 -17.16 1.86
C ASN A 247 1.75 -15.74 1.63
N ILE A 248 0.43 -15.58 1.55
CA ILE A 248 -0.23 -14.29 1.37
C ILE A 248 -0.98 -13.96 2.65
N GLU A 249 -0.57 -12.88 3.30
CA GLU A 249 -1.29 -12.30 4.43
C GLU A 249 -2.11 -11.12 3.95
N THR A 250 -3.42 -11.17 4.15
CA THR A 250 -4.33 -10.09 3.78
C THR A 250 -4.73 -9.28 4.98
N TYR A 251 -4.83 -7.97 4.78
CA TYR A 251 -5.12 -6.99 5.79
C TYR A 251 -6.28 -6.12 5.29
N LEU A 252 -7.25 -5.82 6.16
CA LEU A 252 -8.07 -4.62 6.03
C LEU A 252 -8.92 -4.56 4.75
N LEU A 253 -9.68 -5.63 4.47
CA LEU A 253 -10.67 -5.63 3.39
C LEU A 253 -11.75 -4.58 3.66
N GLU A 254 -11.99 -3.68 2.70
CA GLU A 254 -13.06 -2.67 2.74
C GLU A 254 -14.44 -3.31 2.50
N LYS A 255 -14.86 -4.22 3.38
CA LYS A 255 -16.12 -4.97 3.24
C LYS A 255 -17.37 -4.09 3.17
N ALA A 256 -17.31 -2.84 3.64
CA ALA A 256 -18.41 -1.88 3.49
C ALA A 256 -18.82 -1.66 2.03
N ARG A 257 -17.87 -1.82 1.09
CA ARG A 257 -18.11 -1.71 -0.35
C ARG A 257 -19.05 -2.78 -0.91
N VAL A 258 -19.24 -3.89 -0.20
CA VAL A 258 -20.20 -4.94 -0.59
C VAL A 258 -21.62 -4.38 -0.70
N ILE A 259 -21.99 -3.49 0.23
CA ILE A 259 -23.38 -3.05 0.41
C ILE A 259 -23.66 -1.65 -0.18
N ARG A 260 -22.65 -0.78 -0.22
CA ARG A 260 -22.80 0.62 -0.64
C ARG A 260 -21.52 1.10 -1.32
N GLN A 261 -21.68 1.90 -2.37
CA GLN A 261 -20.56 2.51 -3.09
C GLN A 261 -20.84 3.99 -3.33
N ALA A 262 -19.78 4.79 -3.45
CA ALA A 262 -19.90 6.20 -3.79
C ALA A 262 -20.31 6.38 -5.27
N VAL A 263 -20.69 7.61 -5.62
CA VAL A 263 -21.00 7.99 -7.01
C VAL A 263 -19.79 7.69 -7.90
N ASP A 264 -20.03 7.13 -9.09
CA ASP A 264 -19.02 6.69 -10.07
C ASP A 264 -18.06 5.57 -9.61
N GLU A 265 -18.25 5.03 -8.42
CA GLU A 265 -17.53 3.85 -7.92
C GLU A 265 -18.31 2.56 -8.16
N ARG A 266 -17.63 1.42 -7.98
CA ARG A 266 -18.23 0.09 -8.11
C ARG A 266 -17.98 -0.78 -6.89
N SER A 267 -18.76 -1.85 -6.77
CA SER A 267 -18.49 -2.96 -5.85
C SER A 267 -17.28 -3.78 -6.33
N PHE A 268 -16.96 -4.86 -5.63
CA PHE A 268 -15.89 -5.78 -6.03
C PHE A 268 -16.14 -6.37 -7.42
N HIS A 269 -15.08 -6.54 -8.20
CA HIS A 269 -15.19 -6.94 -9.61
C HIS A 269 -15.96 -8.25 -9.81
N ILE A 270 -15.83 -9.20 -8.90
CA ILE A 270 -16.47 -10.51 -8.99
C ILE A 270 -17.99 -10.45 -9.11
N PHE A 271 -18.66 -9.46 -8.48
CA PHE A 271 -20.10 -9.30 -8.62
C PHE A 271 -20.50 -9.03 -10.08
N TYR A 272 -19.79 -8.12 -10.74
CA TYR A 272 -20.05 -7.76 -12.12
C TYR A 272 -19.61 -8.86 -13.08
N GLN A 273 -18.46 -9.49 -12.82
CA GLN A 273 -17.97 -10.60 -13.63
C GLN A 273 -18.95 -11.76 -13.62
N LEU A 274 -19.45 -12.16 -12.45
CA LEU A 274 -20.45 -13.24 -12.34
C LEU A 274 -21.72 -12.91 -13.13
N LEU A 275 -22.27 -11.70 -12.99
CA LEU A 275 -23.49 -11.32 -13.68
C LEU A 275 -23.32 -11.23 -15.21
N ALA A 276 -22.16 -10.78 -15.68
CA ALA A 276 -21.87 -10.67 -17.10
C ALA A 276 -21.53 -12.02 -17.77
N SER A 277 -20.86 -12.92 -17.04
CA SER A 277 -20.38 -14.19 -17.60
C SER A 277 -21.27 -15.39 -17.30
N ALA A 278 -22.33 -15.25 -16.50
CA ALA A 278 -23.19 -16.38 -16.14
C ALA A 278 -23.95 -16.91 -17.37
N THR A 279 -23.78 -18.19 -17.66
CA THR A 279 -24.59 -18.90 -18.67
C THR A 279 -26.06 -18.96 -18.26
N PRO A 280 -27.01 -19.16 -19.19
CA PRO A 280 -28.43 -19.28 -18.84
C PRO A 280 -28.71 -20.35 -17.78
N ALA A 281 -27.96 -21.47 -17.80
CA ALA A 281 -28.05 -22.50 -16.78
C ALA A 281 -27.57 -22.00 -15.40
N MET A 282 -26.42 -21.31 -15.35
CA MET A 282 -25.94 -20.70 -14.11
C MET A 282 -26.88 -19.63 -13.58
N GLN A 283 -27.47 -18.80 -14.46
CA GLN A 283 -28.44 -17.78 -14.06
C GLN A 283 -29.65 -18.41 -13.36
N GLN A 284 -30.16 -19.53 -13.88
CA GLN A 284 -31.26 -20.26 -13.23
C GLN A 284 -30.83 -20.90 -11.91
N GLN A 285 -29.68 -21.60 -11.87
CA GLN A 285 -29.22 -22.31 -10.68
C GLN A 285 -28.80 -21.38 -9.53
N LEU A 286 -28.20 -20.23 -9.87
CA LEU A 286 -27.76 -19.23 -8.91
C LEU A 286 -28.82 -18.14 -8.69
N LEU A 287 -29.97 -18.24 -9.36
CA LEU A 287 -31.09 -17.29 -9.26
C LEU A 287 -30.67 -15.85 -9.60
N LEU A 288 -29.80 -15.67 -10.60
CA LEU A 288 -29.23 -14.37 -10.96
C LEU A 288 -30.22 -13.54 -11.79
N ASN A 289 -30.25 -12.23 -11.50
CA ASN A 289 -31.00 -11.22 -12.25
C ASN A 289 -30.03 -10.23 -12.94
N HIS A 290 -30.56 -9.31 -13.73
CA HIS A 290 -29.76 -8.19 -14.25
C HIS A 290 -29.20 -7.33 -13.11
N ALA A 291 -28.03 -6.71 -13.28
CA ALA A 291 -27.35 -5.95 -12.20
C ALA A 291 -28.21 -4.84 -11.58
N SER A 292 -29.07 -4.18 -12.36
CA SER A 292 -29.99 -3.15 -11.89
C SER A 292 -31.05 -3.66 -10.91
N ALA A 293 -31.27 -4.98 -10.83
CA ALA A 293 -32.20 -5.60 -9.91
C ALA A 293 -31.61 -5.82 -8.51
N TYR A 294 -30.34 -5.48 -8.27
CA TYR A 294 -29.66 -5.67 -6.99
C TYR A 294 -29.37 -4.35 -6.30
N ARG A 295 -29.98 -4.12 -5.14
CA ARG A 295 -29.80 -2.87 -4.35
C ARG A 295 -28.35 -2.61 -3.95
N PHE A 296 -27.58 -3.67 -3.70
CA PHE A 296 -26.17 -3.57 -3.32
C PHE A 296 -25.24 -3.19 -4.48
N LEU A 297 -25.73 -3.15 -5.73
CA LEU A 297 -24.93 -2.75 -6.89
C LEU A 297 -25.36 -1.38 -7.40
N SER A 298 -24.45 -0.43 -7.35
CA SER A 298 -24.57 0.84 -8.08
C SER A 298 -23.78 0.80 -9.40
N ASN A 299 -24.22 1.60 -10.38
CA ASN A 299 -23.48 1.99 -11.58
C ASN A 299 -23.22 0.91 -12.68
N GLY A 300 -24.18 -0.01 -12.92
CA GLY A 300 -24.29 -0.77 -14.18
C GLY A 300 -23.29 -1.94 -14.42
N MET A 301 -23.45 -2.63 -15.56
CA MET A 301 -22.69 -3.84 -15.97
C MET A 301 -21.42 -3.50 -16.77
N ILE A 302 -20.39 -4.37 -16.71
CA ILE A 302 -19.27 -4.39 -17.66
C ILE A 302 -19.06 -5.82 -18.17
N GLU A 303 -18.90 -5.98 -19.47
CA GLU A 303 -18.48 -7.22 -20.11
C GLU A 303 -16.99 -7.48 -19.87
N LEU A 304 -16.67 -8.63 -19.28
CA LEU A 304 -15.29 -9.10 -19.13
C LEU A 304 -15.21 -10.61 -19.44
N PRO A 305 -14.04 -11.11 -19.87
CA PRO A 305 -13.95 -12.46 -20.44
C PRO A 305 -14.06 -13.57 -19.39
N GLY A 306 -14.68 -14.67 -19.85
CA GLY A 306 -15.01 -15.96 -19.21
C GLY A 306 -14.23 -16.39 -17.97
N ILE A 307 -15.00 -16.84 -16.96
CA ILE A 307 -14.52 -17.60 -15.81
C ILE A 307 -14.79 -19.09 -16.04
N ASP A 308 -13.89 -19.96 -15.59
CA ASP A 308 -14.03 -21.42 -15.61
C ASP A 308 -15.17 -21.91 -14.68
N GLU A 309 -16.14 -22.65 -15.25
CA GLU A 309 -17.52 -22.73 -14.74
C GLU A 309 -17.73 -23.72 -13.57
N GLN A 310 -16.93 -24.79 -13.45
CA GLN A 310 -17.28 -25.91 -12.54
C GLN A 310 -16.64 -25.85 -11.15
N GLN A 311 -15.44 -25.27 -10.99
CA GLN A 311 -14.77 -25.22 -9.68
C GLN A 311 -15.27 -24.07 -8.77
N PHE A 312 -15.84 -23.01 -9.36
CA PHE A 312 -16.23 -21.80 -8.64
C PHE A 312 -17.72 -21.75 -8.26
N PHE A 313 -18.51 -22.76 -8.62
CA PHE A 313 -19.95 -22.74 -8.40
C PHE A 313 -20.37 -22.50 -6.92
N PRO A 314 -19.79 -23.16 -5.90
CA PRO A 314 -20.13 -22.87 -4.50
C PRO A 314 -19.77 -21.44 -4.07
N ILE A 315 -18.69 -20.89 -4.62
CA ILE A 315 -18.28 -19.50 -4.39
C ILE A 315 -19.31 -18.55 -4.99
N PHE A 316 -19.71 -18.77 -6.25
CA PHE A 316 -20.72 -17.96 -6.93
C PHE A 316 -22.09 -18.02 -6.25
N ARG A 317 -22.47 -19.17 -5.67
CA ARG A 317 -23.68 -19.31 -4.87
C ARG A 317 -23.68 -18.37 -3.67
N VAL A 318 -22.58 -18.29 -2.92
CA VAL A 318 -22.44 -17.36 -1.79
C VAL A 318 -22.49 -15.90 -2.26
N ILE A 319 -21.88 -15.57 -3.38
CA ILE A 319 -21.95 -14.21 -3.97
C ILE A 319 -23.38 -13.85 -4.35
N SER A 320 -24.11 -14.77 -5.00
CA SER A 320 -25.52 -14.57 -5.32
C SER A 320 -26.37 -14.37 -4.07
N ALA A 321 -26.14 -15.16 -3.02
CA ALA A 321 -26.82 -14.98 -1.74
C ALA A 321 -26.59 -13.60 -1.13
N VAL A 322 -25.35 -13.08 -1.19
CA VAL A 322 -25.02 -11.73 -0.74
C VAL A 322 -25.79 -10.67 -1.54
N LEU A 323 -25.93 -10.83 -2.86
CA LEU A 323 -26.71 -9.93 -3.71
C LEU A 323 -28.21 -9.95 -3.34
N HIS A 324 -28.79 -11.15 -3.15
CA HIS A 324 -30.20 -11.30 -2.79
C HIS A 324 -30.53 -10.82 -1.38
N LEU A 325 -29.61 -10.94 -0.42
CA LEU A 325 -29.77 -10.36 0.91
C LEU A 325 -30.06 -8.86 0.84
N GLY A 326 -29.43 -8.13 -0.07
CA GLY A 326 -29.67 -6.70 -0.27
C GLY A 326 -31.04 -6.35 -0.82
N ASN A 327 -31.77 -7.31 -1.39
CA ASN A 327 -33.11 -7.12 -1.94
C ASN A 327 -34.23 -7.45 -0.94
N LEU A 328 -33.91 -7.83 0.31
CA LEU A 328 -34.90 -8.01 1.35
C LEU A 328 -35.55 -6.67 1.71
N GLU A 329 -36.86 -6.56 1.53
CA GLU A 329 -37.61 -5.34 1.82
C GLU A 329 -38.43 -5.48 3.10
N PHE A 330 -38.04 -4.74 4.13
CA PHE A 330 -38.75 -4.72 5.41
C PHE A 330 -39.71 -3.52 5.49
N ARG A 331 -40.88 -3.74 6.11
CA ARG A 331 -41.85 -2.69 6.41
C ARG A 331 -42.01 -2.53 7.91
N GLN A 332 -42.20 -1.29 8.35
CA GLN A 332 -42.61 -1.02 9.72
C GLN A 332 -44.10 -1.31 9.84
N GLU A 333 -44.49 -2.05 10.87
CA GLU A 333 -45.88 -2.29 11.18
C GLU A 333 -46.58 -0.98 11.59
N ARG A 334 -47.89 -0.84 11.33
CA ARG A 334 -48.61 0.40 11.68
C ARG A 334 -49.01 0.47 13.15
N SER A 335 -49.23 -0.69 13.77
CA SER A 335 -49.66 -0.85 15.16
C SER A 335 -48.50 -0.99 16.14
N SER A 336 -47.30 -1.27 15.66
CA SER A 336 -46.09 -1.42 16.48
C SER A 336 -44.86 -0.96 15.70
N ASP A 337 -43.79 -0.52 16.36
CA ASP A 337 -42.54 -0.14 15.68
C ASP A 337 -41.72 -1.34 15.15
N GLN A 338 -42.33 -2.53 15.09
CA GLN A 338 -41.67 -3.76 14.68
C GLN A 338 -41.52 -3.86 13.16
N ALA A 339 -40.44 -4.50 12.73
CA ALA A 339 -40.24 -4.89 11.35
C ALA A 339 -41.12 -6.09 10.98
N THR A 340 -41.65 -6.06 9.76
CA THR A 340 -42.29 -7.21 9.10
C THR A 340 -41.66 -7.42 7.73
N LEU A 341 -41.65 -8.67 7.27
CA LEU A 341 -41.24 -9.05 5.92
C LEU A 341 -42.50 -9.42 5.13
N PRO A 342 -43.06 -8.51 4.31
CA PRO A 342 -44.30 -8.75 3.59
C PRO A 342 -44.15 -9.78 2.46
N ASP A 343 -43.03 -9.72 1.74
CA ASP A 343 -42.72 -10.66 0.65
C ASP A 343 -41.60 -11.62 1.06
N HIS A 344 -41.90 -12.91 1.01
CA HIS A 344 -40.96 -13.97 1.36
C HIS A 344 -40.19 -14.48 0.13
N SER A 345 -40.51 -14.05 -1.08
CA SER A 345 -39.91 -14.56 -2.33
C SER A 345 -38.39 -14.41 -2.35
N VAL A 346 -37.86 -13.27 -1.92
CA VAL A 346 -36.41 -13.03 -1.85
C VAL A 346 -35.78 -13.84 -0.71
N ALA A 347 -36.47 -13.95 0.43
CA ALA A 347 -36.00 -14.73 1.56
C ALA A 347 -35.93 -16.24 1.24
N GLU A 348 -36.85 -16.76 0.44
CA GLU A 348 -36.81 -18.13 -0.07
C GLU A 348 -35.57 -18.38 -0.94
N LYS A 349 -35.21 -17.43 -1.82
CA LYS A 349 -33.99 -17.51 -2.63
C LYS A 349 -32.74 -17.53 -1.75
N VAL A 350 -32.65 -16.62 -0.78
CA VAL A 350 -31.52 -16.55 0.17
C VAL A 350 -31.40 -17.85 0.98
N SER A 351 -32.53 -18.33 1.51
CA SER A 351 -32.63 -19.58 2.28
C SER A 351 -32.14 -20.78 1.47
N HIS A 352 -32.55 -20.87 0.20
CA HIS A 352 -32.11 -21.91 -0.73
C HIS A 352 -30.60 -21.83 -1.01
N LEU A 353 -30.08 -20.65 -1.37
CA LEU A 353 -28.67 -20.47 -1.73
C LEU A 353 -27.72 -20.70 -0.54
N LEU A 354 -28.13 -20.33 0.67
CA LEU A 354 -27.32 -20.50 1.89
C LEU A 354 -27.56 -21.83 2.60
N GLY A 355 -28.53 -22.64 2.15
CA GLY A 355 -28.87 -23.92 2.78
C GLY A 355 -29.41 -23.80 4.20
N ILE A 356 -30.07 -22.68 4.55
CA ILE A 356 -30.60 -22.42 5.91
C ILE A 356 -32.14 -22.44 5.92
N PRO A 357 -32.80 -22.85 7.02
CA PRO A 357 -34.26 -22.89 7.07
C PRO A 357 -34.90 -21.49 7.01
N LEU A 358 -35.84 -21.28 6.08
CA LEU A 358 -36.52 -19.99 5.85
C LEU A 358 -37.14 -19.39 7.12
N ASN A 359 -37.98 -20.16 7.81
CA ASN A 359 -38.72 -19.68 8.97
C ASN A 359 -37.80 -19.26 10.12
N GLU A 360 -36.72 -20.02 10.34
CA GLU A 360 -35.73 -19.69 11.36
C GLU A 360 -34.89 -18.46 10.95
N MET A 361 -34.54 -18.33 9.67
CA MET A 361 -33.84 -17.15 9.15
C MET A 361 -34.67 -15.87 9.35
N VAL A 362 -35.93 -15.87 8.92
CA VAL A 362 -36.84 -14.71 9.06
C VAL A 362 -37.03 -14.37 10.54
N LYS A 363 -37.25 -15.37 11.39
CA LYS A 363 -37.37 -15.19 12.84
C LYS A 363 -36.09 -14.65 13.47
N ALA A 364 -34.91 -15.14 13.04
CA ALA A 364 -33.63 -14.67 13.54
C ALA A 364 -33.39 -13.19 13.22
N PHE A 365 -33.80 -12.71 12.04
CA PHE A 365 -33.72 -11.30 11.67
C PHE A 365 -34.76 -10.43 12.40
N LEU A 366 -36.04 -10.83 12.41
CA LEU A 366 -37.12 -10.00 12.96
C LEU A 366 -37.22 -10.05 14.49
N LYS A 367 -37.02 -11.23 15.08
CA LYS A 367 -37.20 -11.52 16.51
C LYS A 367 -36.05 -12.40 17.05
N PRO A 368 -34.79 -11.92 17.01
CA PRO A 368 -33.64 -12.65 17.55
C PRO A 368 -33.82 -12.97 19.04
N ARG A 369 -33.33 -14.14 19.45
CA ARG A 369 -33.22 -14.52 20.86
C ARG A 369 -31.91 -13.99 21.40
N ILE A 370 -31.98 -13.07 22.36
CA ILE A 370 -30.81 -12.41 22.94
C ILE A 370 -30.70 -12.89 24.39
N LYS A 371 -29.48 -13.25 24.81
CA LYS A 371 -29.21 -13.60 26.19
C LYS A 371 -29.06 -12.33 27.03
N VAL A 372 -29.96 -12.12 27.98
CA VAL A 372 -29.92 -10.99 28.91
C VAL A 372 -29.72 -11.57 30.32
N GLY A 373 -28.50 -11.46 30.84
CA GLY A 373 -28.13 -12.13 32.09
C GLY A 373 -28.15 -13.64 31.96
N LYS A 374 -29.05 -14.31 32.70
CA LYS A 374 -29.24 -15.77 32.63
C LYS A 374 -30.34 -16.20 31.65
N ASP A 375 -31.23 -15.29 31.26
CA ASP A 375 -32.43 -15.61 30.49
C ASP A 375 -32.24 -15.36 28.99
N LEU A 376 -32.96 -16.13 28.17
CA LEU A 376 -33.04 -15.94 26.72
C LEU A 376 -34.35 -15.24 26.38
N VAL A 377 -34.26 -13.97 25.96
CA VAL A 377 -35.42 -13.14 25.65
C VAL A 377 -35.52 -12.96 24.14
N SER A 378 -36.72 -13.19 23.60
CA SER A 378 -37.02 -12.89 22.19
C SER A 378 -37.37 -11.41 22.07
N LYS A 379 -36.56 -10.64 21.33
CA LYS A 379 -36.77 -9.20 21.17
C LYS A 379 -37.10 -8.86 19.72
N ALA A 380 -38.29 -8.31 19.47
CA ALA A 380 -38.64 -7.78 18.16
C ALA A 380 -37.77 -6.57 17.81
N GLN A 381 -37.31 -6.52 16.56
CA GLN A 381 -36.45 -5.45 16.03
C GLN A 381 -37.27 -4.45 15.22
N THR A 382 -36.80 -3.21 15.17
CA THR A 382 -37.36 -2.19 14.27
C THR A 382 -36.91 -2.43 12.83
N LYS A 383 -37.62 -1.84 11.85
CA LYS A 383 -37.24 -1.94 10.42
C LYS A 383 -35.75 -1.64 10.21
N MET A 384 -35.29 -0.54 10.79
CA MET A 384 -33.92 -0.06 10.65
C MET A 384 -32.90 -1.03 11.25
N GLN A 385 -33.19 -1.62 12.43
CA GLN A 385 -32.33 -2.62 13.06
C GLN A 385 -32.19 -3.89 12.21
N VAL A 386 -33.28 -4.33 11.58
CA VAL A 386 -33.26 -5.51 10.70
C VAL A 386 -32.48 -5.25 9.43
N GLU A 387 -32.70 -4.10 8.76
CA GLU A 387 -31.94 -3.70 7.58
C GLU A 387 -30.42 -3.66 7.88
N PHE A 388 -30.03 -3.10 9.02
CA PHE A 388 -28.63 -3.11 9.45
C PHE A 388 -28.10 -4.52 9.74
N ALA A 389 -28.88 -5.39 10.37
CA ALA A 389 -28.47 -6.76 10.61
C ALA A 389 -28.24 -7.52 9.29
N VAL A 390 -29.09 -7.32 8.29
CA VAL A 390 -28.93 -7.90 6.95
C VAL A 390 -27.66 -7.37 6.28
N GLU A 391 -27.41 -6.05 6.33
CA GLU A 391 -26.19 -5.45 5.81
C GLU A 391 -24.93 -6.00 6.49
N ALA A 392 -24.93 -6.11 7.82
CA ALA A 392 -23.80 -6.64 8.60
C ALA A 392 -23.52 -8.12 8.27
N ILE A 393 -24.56 -8.96 8.20
CA ILE A 393 -24.43 -10.36 7.80
C ILE A 393 -23.91 -10.48 6.37
N SER A 394 -24.40 -9.65 5.43
CA SER A 394 -23.95 -9.64 4.04
C SER A 394 -22.45 -9.33 3.92
N LYS A 395 -21.98 -8.29 4.62
CA LYS A 395 -20.55 -7.95 4.70
C LYS A 395 -19.73 -9.09 5.31
N SER A 396 -20.22 -9.72 6.38
CA SER A 396 -19.52 -10.81 7.06
C SER A 396 -19.41 -12.08 6.20
N ILE A 397 -20.47 -12.46 5.49
CA ILE A 397 -20.45 -13.59 4.56
C ILE A 397 -19.38 -13.38 3.48
N TYR A 398 -19.32 -12.17 2.90
CA TYR A 398 -18.33 -11.84 1.88
C TYR A 398 -16.89 -11.83 2.44
N GLU A 399 -16.68 -11.21 3.59
CA GLU A 399 -15.37 -11.20 4.27
C GLU A 399 -14.87 -12.62 4.57
N ARG A 400 -15.74 -13.49 5.09
CA ARG A 400 -15.42 -14.89 5.38
C ARG A 400 -15.10 -15.68 4.12
N LEU A 401 -15.85 -15.45 3.03
CA LEU A 401 -15.54 -16.02 1.72
C LEU A 401 -14.15 -15.58 1.23
N PHE A 402 -13.84 -14.29 1.34
CA PHE A 402 -12.54 -13.75 0.94
C PHE A 402 -11.39 -14.37 1.76
N LEU A 403 -11.53 -14.45 3.08
CA LEU A 403 -10.53 -15.08 3.95
C LEU A 403 -10.36 -16.57 3.65
N TRP A 404 -11.46 -17.29 3.38
CA TRP A 404 -11.41 -18.68 2.96
C TRP A 404 -10.66 -18.86 1.63
N LEU A 405 -10.89 -17.96 0.66
CA LEU A 405 -10.16 -17.97 -0.63
C LEU A 405 -8.66 -17.77 -0.42
N VAL A 406 -8.27 -16.81 0.41
CA VAL A 406 -6.86 -16.57 0.76
C VAL A 406 -6.25 -17.81 1.41
N ALA A 407 -6.95 -18.43 2.38
CA ALA A 407 -6.50 -19.65 3.02
C ALA A 407 -6.36 -20.83 2.03
N ARG A 408 -7.29 -20.94 1.07
CA ARG A 408 -7.26 -21.96 0.01
C ARG A 408 -6.08 -21.75 -0.95
N ILE A 409 -5.81 -20.51 -1.32
CA ILE A 409 -4.64 -20.11 -2.12
C ILE A 409 -3.36 -20.48 -1.35
N ASN A 410 -3.25 -20.07 -0.09
CA ASN A 410 -2.08 -20.37 0.75
C ASN A 410 -1.84 -21.87 0.91
N LYS A 411 -2.90 -22.70 1.05
CA LYS A 411 -2.76 -24.16 1.09
C LYS A 411 -2.13 -24.75 -0.18
N THR A 412 -2.25 -24.06 -1.32
CA THR A 412 -1.66 -24.49 -2.59
C THR A 412 -0.22 -23.97 -2.74
N LEU A 413 0.08 -22.80 -2.18
CA LEU A 413 1.40 -22.14 -2.23
C LEU A 413 2.38 -22.63 -1.15
N ASP A 414 1.90 -23.02 0.03
CA ASP A 414 2.70 -23.50 1.16
C ASP A 414 2.97 -25.01 1.00
N LYS A 415 3.93 -25.36 0.14
CA LYS A 415 4.26 -26.77 -0.16
C LYS A 415 5.24 -27.41 0.83
N THR A 416 5.98 -26.63 1.63
CA THR A 416 6.89 -27.16 2.66
C THR A 416 7.20 -26.14 3.76
N ARG A 417 6.65 -26.34 4.96
CA ARG A 417 7.11 -25.65 6.18
C ARG A 417 8.44 -26.25 6.64
N ARG A 418 9.55 -25.83 6.04
CA ARG A 418 10.88 -26.19 6.54
C ARG A 418 11.33 -25.15 7.58
N PRO A 419 11.79 -25.57 8.77
CA PRO A 419 12.46 -24.67 9.70
C PRO A 419 13.75 -24.13 9.07
N GLY A 420 14.05 -22.84 9.27
CA GLY A 420 15.27 -22.18 8.76
C GLY A 420 15.16 -21.55 7.37
N ALA A 421 13.96 -21.36 6.83
CA ALA A 421 13.74 -20.65 5.58
C ALA A 421 13.81 -19.12 5.78
N SER A 422 14.61 -18.44 4.98
CA SER A 422 14.57 -16.97 4.85
C SER A 422 13.42 -16.56 3.93
N PHE A 423 12.96 -15.32 4.02
CA PHE A 423 11.91 -14.82 3.13
C PHE A 423 12.19 -13.42 2.58
N VAL A 424 11.61 -13.17 1.39
CA VAL A 424 11.42 -11.82 0.85
C VAL A 424 9.94 -11.49 0.93
N GLY A 425 9.59 -10.51 1.75
CA GLY A 425 8.24 -9.98 1.89
C GLY A 425 7.97 -8.86 0.90
N ILE A 426 6.81 -8.85 0.25
CA ILE A 426 6.41 -7.81 -0.69
C ILE A 426 5.09 -7.22 -0.21
N LEU A 427 5.11 -5.92 0.11
CA LEU A 427 3.95 -5.23 0.65
C LEU A 427 3.25 -4.40 -0.44
N ASP A 428 1.97 -4.71 -0.68
CA ASP A 428 1.07 -3.95 -1.54
C ASP A 428 -0.19 -3.57 -0.74
N ILE A 429 -0.26 -2.32 -0.32
CA ILE A 429 -1.39 -1.79 0.45
C ILE A 429 -2.19 -0.77 -0.35
N ALA A 430 -3.43 -0.52 0.06
CA ALA A 430 -4.20 0.62 -0.46
C ALA A 430 -3.42 1.93 -0.24
N GLY A 431 -3.31 2.74 -1.29
CA GLY A 431 -2.61 4.02 -1.20
C GLY A 431 -3.40 5.02 -0.36
N PHE A 432 -2.74 6.11 0.03
CA PHE A 432 -3.41 7.25 0.64
C PHE A 432 -4.52 7.78 -0.28
N GLU A 433 -5.70 8.03 0.28
CA GLU A 433 -6.91 8.41 -0.46
C GLU A 433 -7.63 9.57 0.22
N ILE A 434 -7.93 10.59 -0.57
CA ILE A 434 -8.80 11.71 -0.21
C ILE A 434 -9.90 11.76 -1.28
N PHE A 435 -11.15 11.71 -0.83
CA PHE A 435 -12.35 11.87 -1.63
C PHE A 435 -13.17 13.08 -1.15
N GLN A 436 -14.26 13.39 -1.86
CA GLN A 436 -15.20 14.43 -1.45
C GLN A 436 -15.86 14.14 -0.10
N VAL A 437 -16.11 12.85 0.20
CA VAL A 437 -16.63 12.39 1.49
C VAL A 437 -15.70 11.30 2.00
N ASN A 438 -14.94 11.61 3.06
CA ASN A 438 -14.05 10.64 3.71
C ASN A 438 -14.75 10.07 4.94
N SER A 439 -14.89 8.75 5.01
CA SER A 439 -15.54 8.07 6.12
C SER A 439 -14.51 7.28 6.96
N PHE A 440 -15.01 6.44 7.87
CA PHE A 440 -14.18 5.63 8.77
C PHE A 440 -13.17 4.76 8.01
N GLU A 441 -13.56 4.22 6.86
CA GLU A 441 -12.69 3.40 6.01
C GLU A 441 -11.48 4.19 5.50
N GLN A 442 -11.67 5.45 5.07
CA GLN A 442 -10.57 6.32 4.66
C GLN A 442 -9.66 6.67 5.84
N LEU A 443 -10.21 6.91 7.04
CA LEU A 443 -9.39 7.17 8.23
C LEU A 443 -8.45 6.00 8.50
N CYS A 444 -8.98 4.78 8.46
CA CYS A 444 -8.22 3.54 8.58
C CYS A 444 -7.10 3.43 7.51
N ILE A 445 -7.44 3.61 6.23
CA ILE A 445 -6.48 3.54 5.11
C ILE A 445 -5.36 4.59 5.29
N ASN A 446 -5.72 5.83 5.60
CA ASN A 446 -4.79 6.93 5.74
C ASN A 446 -3.91 6.76 6.98
N TYR A 447 -4.47 6.25 8.09
CA TYR A 447 -3.71 5.85 9.28
C TYR A 447 -2.65 4.78 8.98
N THR A 448 -2.97 3.77 8.17
CA THR A 448 -1.98 2.77 7.73
C THR A 448 -0.85 3.39 6.92
N ASN A 449 -1.17 4.32 6.01
CA ASN A 449 -0.15 5.03 5.24
C ASN A 449 0.71 5.93 6.13
N GLU A 450 0.14 6.59 7.14
CA GLU A 450 0.85 7.36 8.16
C GLU A 450 1.89 6.49 8.91
N LYS A 451 1.48 5.29 9.35
CA LYS A 451 2.36 4.33 10.04
C LYS A 451 3.51 3.84 9.15
N LEU A 452 3.25 3.55 7.88
CA LEU A 452 4.29 3.10 6.95
C LEU A 452 5.24 4.23 6.57
N GLN A 453 4.75 5.46 6.46
CA GLN A 453 5.61 6.62 6.26
C GLN A 453 6.47 6.86 7.51
N GLN A 454 5.92 6.70 8.73
CA GLN A 454 6.71 6.77 9.96
C GLN A 454 7.76 5.66 10.05
N LEU A 455 7.47 4.45 9.57
CA LEU A 455 8.47 3.38 9.47
C LEU A 455 9.62 3.78 8.55
N PHE A 456 9.33 4.39 7.41
CA PHE A 456 10.36 4.93 6.52
C PHE A 456 11.17 6.01 7.24
N ASN A 457 10.52 6.97 7.87
CA ASN A 457 11.21 8.07 8.57
C ASN A 457 12.11 7.52 9.68
N HIS A 458 11.60 6.59 10.48
CA HIS A 458 12.36 5.94 11.53
C HIS A 458 13.55 5.14 11.00
N THR A 459 13.36 4.36 9.94
CA THR A 459 14.44 3.54 9.37
C THR A 459 15.51 4.40 8.70
N MET A 460 15.11 5.37 7.89
CA MET A 460 16.03 6.16 7.06
C MET A 460 16.76 7.24 7.85
N PHE A 461 16.15 7.80 8.89
CA PHE A 461 16.69 8.97 9.58
C PHE A 461 17.06 8.69 11.04
N ILE A 462 16.26 7.91 11.76
CA ILE A 462 16.50 7.71 13.20
C ILE A 462 17.49 6.56 13.41
N LEU A 463 17.17 5.36 12.91
CA LEU A 463 18.02 4.18 13.08
C LEU A 463 19.41 4.36 12.47
N GLU A 464 19.49 5.06 11.33
CA GLU A 464 20.77 5.36 10.67
C GLU A 464 21.67 6.26 11.53
N GLN A 465 21.11 7.30 12.16
CA GLN A 465 21.86 8.21 13.03
C GLN A 465 22.18 7.57 14.39
N ASP A 466 21.25 6.78 14.94
CA ASP A 466 21.46 6.00 16.17
C ASP A 466 22.63 5.02 16.02
N GLU A 467 22.80 4.44 14.82
CA GLU A 467 23.96 3.60 14.50
C GLU A 467 25.26 4.40 14.57
N TYR A 468 25.30 5.60 13.97
CA TYR A 468 26.49 6.45 14.02
C TYR A 468 26.87 6.82 15.45
N THR A 469 25.89 7.14 16.29
CA THR A 469 26.10 7.40 17.72
C THR A 469 26.58 6.15 18.45
N ARG A 470 25.97 4.98 18.20
CA ARG A 470 26.35 3.71 18.83
C ARG A 470 27.79 3.31 18.50
N GLU A 471 28.19 3.53 17.25
CA GLU A 471 29.52 3.23 16.76
C GLU A 471 30.56 4.32 17.11
N GLY A 472 30.13 5.45 17.68
CA GLY A 472 31.01 6.53 18.13
C GLY A 472 31.56 7.38 16.98
N ILE A 473 30.87 7.45 15.85
CA ILE A 473 31.23 8.32 14.73
C ILE A 473 30.99 9.78 15.13
N PRO A 474 31.93 10.71 14.85
CA PRO A 474 31.68 12.14 14.98
C PRO A 474 30.52 12.56 14.06
N TRP A 475 29.32 12.68 14.63
CA TRP A 475 28.08 12.99 13.92
C TRP A 475 27.23 13.96 14.73
N GLU A 476 26.81 15.04 14.09
CA GLU A 476 25.81 15.96 14.65
C GLU A 476 24.42 15.48 14.25
N PHE A 477 23.55 15.24 15.23
CA PHE A 477 22.19 14.82 14.96
C PHE A 477 21.45 15.87 14.11
N ILE A 478 20.91 15.42 12.99
CA ILE A 478 20.12 16.25 12.07
C ILE A 478 18.65 15.91 12.30
N ASP A 479 17.91 16.88 12.83
CA ASP A 479 16.46 16.81 12.85
C ASP A 479 15.90 17.21 11.48
N PHE A 480 15.22 16.27 10.82
CA PHE A 480 14.55 16.50 9.54
C PHE A 480 13.11 17.00 9.71
N GLY A 481 12.58 17.07 10.94
CA GLY A 481 11.21 17.52 11.22
C GLY A 481 10.12 16.61 10.66
N LEU A 482 10.46 15.36 10.31
CA LEU A 482 9.57 14.39 9.66
C LEU A 482 8.93 13.42 10.67
N ASP A 483 8.67 13.85 11.91
CA ASP A 483 8.01 13.00 12.88
C ASP A 483 6.48 13.02 12.72
N LEU A 484 5.91 11.87 12.35
CA LEU A 484 4.47 11.68 12.21
C LEU A 484 3.83 11.10 13.47
N GLN A 485 4.62 10.86 14.53
CA GLN A 485 4.13 10.33 15.79
C GLN A 485 2.96 11.16 16.38
N PRO A 486 2.92 12.51 16.30
CA PRO A 486 1.77 13.27 16.79
C PRO A 486 0.45 12.91 16.08
N THR A 487 0.47 12.72 14.75
CA THR A 487 -0.74 12.34 14.00
C THR A 487 -1.14 10.90 14.31
N ILE A 488 -0.16 10.00 14.44
CA ILE A 488 -0.38 8.61 14.84
C ILE A 488 -0.99 8.54 16.24
N ASP A 489 -0.45 9.31 17.19
CA ASP A 489 -0.90 9.35 18.57
C ASP A 489 -2.34 9.88 18.68
N LEU A 490 -2.68 10.94 17.94
CA LEU A 490 -4.05 11.44 17.85
C LEU A 490 -5.04 10.34 17.45
N ILE A 491 -4.64 9.41 16.58
CA ILE A 491 -5.54 8.35 16.09
C ILE A 491 -5.57 7.16 17.06
N GLU A 492 -4.41 6.66 17.48
CA GLU A 492 -4.31 5.34 18.12
C GLU A 492 -4.14 5.35 19.64
N ARG A 493 -3.66 6.44 20.25
CA ARG A 493 -3.35 6.44 21.70
C ARG A 493 -4.62 6.36 22.55
N PRO A 494 -4.48 6.05 23.85
CA PRO A 494 -5.56 6.31 24.81
C PRO A 494 -6.05 7.75 24.68
N MET A 495 -7.37 7.96 24.68
CA MET A 495 -8.02 9.25 24.38
C MET A 495 -7.84 9.78 22.94
N GLY A 496 -7.26 8.98 22.04
CA GLY A 496 -7.23 9.24 20.60
C GLY A 496 -8.55 8.89 19.91
N ILE A 497 -8.63 9.15 18.60
CA ILE A 497 -9.85 9.00 17.79
C ILE A 497 -10.44 7.59 17.92
N PHE A 498 -9.64 6.53 17.78
CA PHE A 498 -10.13 5.16 17.89
C PHE A 498 -10.63 4.83 19.30
N ALA A 499 -9.90 5.25 20.34
CA ALA A 499 -10.30 4.99 21.72
C ALA A 499 -11.61 5.70 22.08
N LEU A 500 -11.76 6.97 21.70
CA LEU A 500 -12.98 7.73 21.94
C LEU A 500 -14.17 7.16 21.15
N LEU A 501 -13.93 6.73 19.91
CA LEU A 501 -14.95 6.07 19.11
C LEU A 501 -15.39 4.74 19.73
N ASP A 502 -14.44 3.94 20.21
CA ASP A 502 -14.73 2.68 20.89
C ASP A 502 -15.55 2.90 22.16
N GLU A 503 -15.15 3.85 23.02
CA GLU A 503 -15.89 4.18 24.24
C GLU A 503 -17.33 4.61 23.95
N GLU A 504 -17.52 5.48 22.95
CA GLU A 504 -18.83 5.99 22.59
C GLU A 504 -19.73 4.90 21.99
N CYS A 505 -19.15 3.88 21.33
CA CYS A 505 -19.89 2.71 20.84
C CYS A 505 -20.56 1.92 21.96
N PHE A 506 -19.99 1.93 23.17
CA PHE A 506 -20.56 1.23 24.33
C PHE A 506 -21.47 2.13 25.18
N PHE A 507 -21.61 3.41 24.85
CA PHE A 507 -22.45 4.33 25.59
C PHE A 507 -23.92 4.17 25.17
N PRO A 508 -24.87 3.88 26.08
CA PRO A 508 -26.26 3.57 25.71
C PRO A 508 -27.02 4.68 24.95
N LYS A 509 -26.57 5.94 25.08
CA LYS A 509 -27.09 7.11 24.37
C LYS A 509 -26.04 7.74 23.44
N GLY A 510 -24.99 7.01 23.11
CA GLY A 510 -23.93 7.47 22.22
C GLY A 510 -24.47 7.67 20.81
N THR A 511 -24.06 8.77 20.18
CA THR A 511 -24.39 9.13 18.81
C THR A 511 -23.12 9.59 18.10
N ASP A 512 -23.09 9.56 16.76
CA ASP A 512 -21.93 10.04 16.01
C ASP A 512 -21.62 11.52 16.35
N LYS A 513 -22.67 12.33 16.62
CA LYS A 513 -22.55 13.72 17.07
C LYS A 513 -21.89 13.84 18.45
N SER A 514 -22.34 13.04 19.43
CA SER A 514 -21.74 13.07 20.76
C SER A 514 -20.30 12.56 20.75
N PHE A 515 -19.96 11.61 19.87
CA PHE A 515 -18.57 11.22 19.59
C PHE A 515 -17.75 12.42 19.11
N VAL A 516 -18.21 13.17 18.09
CA VAL A 516 -17.49 14.33 17.55
C VAL A 516 -17.32 15.41 18.61
N GLU A 517 -18.38 15.73 19.37
CA GLU A 517 -18.32 16.69 20.47
C GLU A 517 -17.29 16.28 21.52
N LYS A 518 -17.26 14.99 21.90
CA LYS A 518 -16.28 14.42 22.81
C LYS A 518 -14.86 14.51 22.25
N LEU A 519 -14.65 14.17 20.97
CA LEU A 519 -13.36 14.25 20.29
C LEU A 519 -12.84 15.69 20.28
N ILE A 520 -13.65 16.64 19.83
CA ILE A 520 -13.27 18.05 19.77
C ILE A 520 -12.96 18.57 21.17
N LYS A 521 -13.75 18.19 22.19
CA LYS A 521 -13.50 18.62 23.58
C LYS A 521 -12.23 18.03 24.17
N SER A 522 -11.92 16.76 23.87
CA SER A 522 -10.77 16.05 24.43
C SER A 522 -9.45 16.40 23.74
N GLN A 523 -9.48 16.76 22.45
CA GLN A 523 -8.30 16.96 21.61
C GLN A 523 -8.23 18.37 20.99
N ASP A 524 -8.92 19.37 21.57
CA ASP A 524 -9.08 20.73 21.01
C ASP A 524 -7.76 21.46 20.70
N LYS A 525 -6.74 21.23 21.53
CA LYS A 525 -5.40 21.82 21.43
C LYS A 525 -4.42 20.96 20.63
N HIS A 526 -4.85 19.80 20.14
CA HIS A 526 -3.95 18.90 19.43
C HIS A 526 -3.55 19.51 18.07
N PRO A 527 -2.25 19.69 17.78
CA PRO A 527 -1.80 20.43 16.59
C PRO A 527 -2.17 19.77 15.26
N LYS A 528 -2.53 18.48 15.29
CA LYS A 528 -2.93 17.68 14.12
C LYS A 528 -4.44 17.53 13.96
N LEU A 529 -5.25 18.05 14.89
CA LEU A 529 -6.70 18.07 14.78
C LEU A 529 -7.14 19.45 14.25
N CYS A 530 -7.95 19.45 13.20
CA CYS A 530 -8.54 20.66 12.63
C CYS A 530 -10.04 20.69 12.89
N LYS A 531 -10.55 21.87 13.24
CA LYS A 531 -11.98 22.15 13.19
C LYS A 531 -12.39 22.43 11.74
N THR A 532 -13.54 21.94 11.34
CA THR A 532 -14.10 22.19 10.01
C THR A 532 -14.72 23.58 9.95
N GLU A 533 -14.82 24.14 8.75
CA GLU A 533 -15.49 25.42 8.54
C GLU A 533 -17.01 25.26 8.74
N PHE A 534 -17.69 26.33 9.15
CA PHE A 534 -19.12 26.33 9.52
C PHE A 534 -20.08 25.85 8.40
N ARG A 535 -19.60 25.74 7.15
CA ARG A 535 -20.36 25.27 5.97
C ARG A 535 -19.86 23.93 5.41
N SER A 536 -18.88 23.29 6.04
CA SER A 536 -18.37 22.00 5.57
C SER A 536 -19.33 20.87 5.92
N ASN A 537 -19.42 19.87 5.04
CA ASN A 537 -20.14 18.61 5.30
C ASN A 537 -19.33 17.62 6.15
N ALA A 538 -18.12 18.02 6.57
CA ALA A 538 -17.25 17.23 7.44
C ALA A 538 -17.36 17.68 8.90
N ASP A 539 -17.16 16.74 9.80
CA ASP A 539 -17.32 16.95 11.24
C ASP A 539 -16.00 17.36 11.91
N PHE A 540 -14.86 16.87 11.41
CA PHE A 540 -13.52 17.24 11.87
C PHE A 540 -12.48 16.98 10.77
N GLY A 541 -11.30 17.57 10.90
CA GLY A 541 -10.16 17.34 10.01
C GLY A 541 -8.94 16.79 10.74
N VAL A 542 -8.11 16.02 10.04
CA VAL A 542 -6.82 15.53 10.53
C VAL A 542 -5.72 15.96 9.58
N ILE A 543 -4.62 16.48 10.13
CA ILE A 543 -3.42 16.82 9.35
C ILE A 543 -2.55 15.56 9.23
N HIS A 544 -2.67 14.89 8.09
CA HIS A 544 -1.82 13.76 7.71
C HIS A 544 -0.53 14.23 7.05
N TYR A 545 0.45 13.33 6.91
CA TYR A 545 1.70 13.61 6.19
C TYR A 545 1.48 14.04 4.72
N ALA A 546 0.40 13.55 4.09
CA ALA A 546 0.04 13.85 2.71
C ALA A 546 -0.95 15.02 2.56
N GLY A 547 -1.31 15.68 3.67
CA GLY A 547 -2.19 16.84 3.65
C GLY A 547 -3.34 16.75 4.66
N ARG A 548 -4.14 17.82 4.72
CA ARG A 548 -5.35 17.88 5.55
C ARG A 548 -6.45 17.04 4.92
N VAL A 549 -7.06 16.15 5.71
CA VAL A 549 -8.21 15.35 5.30
C VAL A 549 -9.39 15.66 6.20
N GLU A 550 -10.53 15.98 5.61
CA GLU A 550 -11.78 16.23 6.33
C GLU A 550 -12.64 14.97 6.36
N TYR A 551 -13.06 14.55 7.55
CA TYR A 551 -13.81 13.32 7.79
C TYR A 551 -15.26 13.60 8.17
N ASN A 552 -16.16 12.79 7.61
CA ASN A 552 -17.57 12.75 7.96
C ASN A 552 -17.82 11.52 8.85
N SER A 553 -18.26 11.78 10.08
CA SER A 553 -18.47 10.83 11.18
C SER A 553 -19.79 10.05 11.10
N ASN A 554 -20.62 10.28 10.07
CA ASN A 554 -21.92 9.65 9.95
C ASN A 554 -21.81 8.12 9.94
N GLN A 555 -22.58 7.48 10.82
CA GLN A 555 -22.62 6.03 11.05
C GLN A 555 -21.30 5.43 11.55
N TRP A 556 -20.37 6.22 12.10
CA TRP A 556 -19.09 5.69 12.59
C TRP A 556 -19.26 4.75 13.76
N LEU A 557 -20.13 5.04 14.73
CA LEU A 557 -20.38 4.14 15.85
C LEU A 557 -20.87 2.78 15.35
N MET A 558 -21.81 2.78 14.41
CA MET A 558 -22.35 1.56 13.81
C MET A 558 -21.29 0.80 13.00
N LYS A 559 -20.52 1.51 12.17
CA LYS A 559 -19.42 0.93 11.39
C LYS A 559 -18.33 0.32 12.27
N ASN A 560 -18.05 0.94 13.42
CA ASN A 560 -17.02 0.49 14.34
C ASN A 560 -17.47 -0.65 15.25
N MET A 561 -18.75 -0.70 15.63
CA MET A 561 -19.32 -1.85 16.35
C MET A 561 -19.44 -3.08 15.46
N ASP A 562 -19.84 -2.89 14.20
CA ASP A 562 -20.14 -3.95 13.22
C ASP A 562 -20.90 -5.16 13.82
N PRO A 563 -22.02 -4.95 14.54
CA PRO A 563 -22.65 -6.00 15.33
C PRO A 563 -23.25 -7.08 14.42
N LEU A 564 -22.84 -8.33 14.65
CA LEU A 564 -23.42 -9.48 13.95
C LEU A 564 -24.60 -10.04 14.75
N ASN A 565 -25.65 -10.44 14.05
CA ASN A 565 -26.76 -11.15 14.67
C ASN A 565 -26.37 -12.62 14.94
N ASP A 566 -26.03 -12.93 16.20
CA ASP A 566 -25.59 -14.26 16.63
C ASP A 566 -26.57 -15.39 16.25
N ASN A 567 -27.88 -15.10 16.19
CA ASN A 567 -28.87 -16.10 15.79
C ASN A 567 -28.69 -16.49 14.32
N VAL A 568 -28.46 -15.50 13.45
CA VAL A 568 -28.21 -15.74 12.02
C VAL A 568 -26.85 -16.40 11.83
N VAL A 569 -25.82 -15.99 12.58
CA VAL A 569 -24.50 -16.63 12.55
C VAL A 569 -24.59 -18.10 12.93
N ALA A 570 -25.33 -18.44 13.98
CA ALA A 570 -25.56 -19.83 14.39
C ALA A 570 -26.28 -20.64 13.30
N LEU A 571 -27.26 -20.05 12.61
CA LEU A 571 -27.94 -20.69 11.48
C LEU A 571 -26.98 -20.96 10.32
N LEU A 572 -26.10 -20.02 10.00
CA LEU A 572 -25.10 -20.19 8.96
C LEU A 572 -24.08 -21.30 9.31
N GLN A 573 -23.68 -21.38 10.57
CA GLN A 573 -22.81 -22.46 11.07
C GLN A 573 -23.49 -23.84 11.04
N ALA A 574 -24.81 -23.88 11.20
CA ALA A 574 -25.64 -25.08 11.12
C ALA A 574 -26.29 -25.28 9.73
N SER A 575 -25.80 -24.59 8.69
CA SER A 575 -26.34 -24.70 7.33
C SER A 575 -26.27 -26.14 6.80
N ASN A 576 -27.23 -26.54 5.97
CA ASN A 576 -27.20 -27.82 5.25
C ASN A 576 -26.19 -27.83 4.09
N ASP A 577 -25.61 -26.68 3.74
CA ASP A 577 -24.58 -26.55 2.72
C ASP A 577 -23.18 -26.62 3.35
N PRO A 578 -22.38 -27.67 3.05
CA PRO A 578 -21.04 -27.82 3.60
C PRO A 578 -20.12 -26.64 3.29
N PHE A 579 -20.30 -25.96 2.14
CA PHE A 579 -19.47 -24.83 1.78
C PHE A 579 -19.75 -23.60 2.66
N VAL A 580 -21.02 -23.36 2.98
CA VAL A 580 -21.44 -22.29 3.92
C VAL A 580 -20.95 -22.61 5.33
N GLN A 581 -21.02 -23.87 5.77
CA GLN A 581 -20.45 -24.28 7.06
C GLN A 581 -18.94 -24.04 7.14
N VAL A 582 -18.19 -24.46 6.12
CA VAL A 582 -16.72 -24.32 6.11
C VAL A 582 -16.31 -22.85 6.08
N THR A 583 -16.93 -22.04 5.23
CA THR A 583 -16.64 -20.59 5.16
C THR A 583 -17.02 -19.86 6.45
N THR A 584 -18.02 -20.36 7.20
CA THR A 584 -18.44 -19.76 8.47
C THR A 584 -17.64 -20.23 9.69
N THR A 585 -17.01 -21.41 9.62
CA THR A 585 -16.22 -22.00 10.73
C THR A 585 -14.70 -21.79 10.61
N THR A 586 -14.18 -21.51 9.41
CA THR A 586 -12.71 -21.39 9.15
C THR A 586 -12.02 -20.19 9.79
N THR A 587 -12.70 -19.40 10.61
CA THR A 587 -12.13 -18.23 11.30
C THR A 587 -11.33 -18.54 12.57
N ASP A 588 -11.28 -19.79 13.03
CA ASP A 588 -10.45 -20.17 14.20
C ASP A 588 -8.94 -20.22 13.89
N THR A 589 -8.50 -20.05 12.62
CA THR A 589 -7.10 -20.27 12.22
C THR A 589 -6.40 -19.15 11.44
N ALA A 590 -6.87 -17.90 11.48
CA ALA A 590 -6.07 -16.76 10.96
C ALA A 590 -6.04 -15.51 11.86
N PHE A 591 -6.89 -15.46 12.88
CA PHE A 591 -6.83 -14.47 13.95
C PHE A 591 -6.91 -15.25 15.25
N GLY A 592 -5.84 -15.18 16.06
CA GLY A 592 -5.62 -16.07 17.19
C GLY A 592 -6.83 -16.25 18.11
N SER A 593 -7.09 -17.50 18.44
CA SER A 593 -7.63 -17.97 19.71
C SER A 593 -8.94 -17.32 20.18
N ALA A 594 -10.06 -17.87 19.72
CA ALA A 594 -11.29 -17.90 20.50
C ALA A 594 -11.16 -18.75 21.80
N ARG A 595 -9.96 -19.28 22.13
CA ARG A 595 -9.73 -20.06 23.36
C ARG A 595 -9.36 -19.22 24.59
N SER A 596 -9.28 -17.87 24.52
CA SER A 596 -9.02 -17.08 25.73
C SER A 596 -9.81 -15.76 25.88
N VAL A 597 -10.78 -15.46 25.03
CA VAL A 597 -11.63 -14.28 25.27
C VAL A 597 -12.74 -14.68 26.24
N ARG A 598 -12.68 -14.16 27.48
CA ARG A 598 -13.81 -14.22 28.42
C ARG A 598 -15.08 -13.79 27.66
N ARG A 599 -16.09 -14.66 27.59
CA ARG A 599 -17.44 -14.35 27.10
C ARG A 599 -17.88 -13.00 27.70
N GLY A 600 -17.86 -11.92 26.93
CA GLY A 600 -18.29 -10.58 27.38
C GLY A 600 -17.55 -9.37 26.82
N MET A 601 -16.34 -9.49 26.26
CA MET A 601 -15.65 -8.35 25.61
C MET A 601 -15.83 -8.40 24.09
N PHE A 602 -16.78 -7.63 23.56
CA PHE A 602 -16.87 -7.31 22.14
C PHE A 602 -15.65 -6.49 21.73
N ARG A 603 -15.00 -6.86 20.62
CA ARG A 603 -13.92 -6.07 20.01
C ARG A 603 -14.49 -5.24 18.86
N THR A 604 -14.15 -3.96 18.81
CA THR A 604 -14.55 -3.06 17.72
C THR A 604 -13.69 -3.28 16.47
N VAL A 605 -14.17 -2.78 15.33
CA VAL A 605 -13.43 -2.81 14.07
C VAL A 605 -12.12 -2.05 14.20
N SER A 606 -12.09 -0.89 14.88
CA SER A 606 -10.86 -0.12 15.09
C SER A 606 -9.80 -0.91 15.86
N GLN A 607 -10.20 -1.69 16.89
CA GLN A 607 -9.29 -2.54 17.68
C GLN A 607 -8.72 -3.67 16.83
N LEU A 608 -9.58 -4.37 16.10
CA LEU A 608 -9.16 -5.44 15.19
C LEU A 608 -8.21 -4.90 14.10
N TYR A 609 -8.52 -3.71 13.58
CA TYR A 609 -7.70 -3.01 12.59
C TYR A 609 -6.32 -2.69 13.17
N LYS A 610 -6.28 -2.06 14.34
CA LYS A 610 -5.05 -1.68 15.05
C LYS A 610 -4.18 -2.90 15.38
N ASP A 611 -4.77 -3.97 15.91
CA ASP A 611 -4.06 -5.22 16.22
C ASP A 611 -3.44 -5.84 14.96
N SER A 612 -4.17 -5.82 13.85
CA SER A 612 -3.70 -6.34 12.56
C SER A 612 -2.51 -5.54 12.03
N LEU A 613 -2.60 -4.22 12.10
CA LEU A 613 -1.52 -3.34 11.66
C LEU A 613 -0.29 -3.47 12.55
N ILE A 614 -0.44 -3.58 13.88
CA ILE A 614 0.68 -3.80 14.80
C ILE A 614 1.47 -5.06 14.40
N ARG A 615 0.78 -6.16 14.10
CA ARG A 615 1.44 -7.40 13.64
C ARG A 615 2.23 -7.19 12.35
N LEU A 616 1.66 -6.50 11.36
CA LEU A 616 2.37 -6.17 10.14
C LEU A 616 3.62 -5.34 10.43
N MET A 617 3.49 -4.31 11.27
CA MET A 617 4.62 -3.44 11.63
C MET A 617 5.72 -4.20 12.38
N THR A 618 5.37 -5.14 13.25
CA THR A 618 6.35 -6.02 13.92
C THR A 618 7.13 -6.86 12.90
N VAL A 619 6.45 -7.42 11.90
CA VAL A 619 7.11 -8.18 10.83
C VAL A 619 8.06 -7.29 10.05
N LEU A 620 7.60 -6.11 9.60
CA LEU A 620 8.42 -5.20 8.80
C LEU A 620 9.66 -4.70 9.55
N LYS A 621 9.53 -4.39 10.85
CA LYS A 621 10.66 -3.96 11.70
C LYS A 621 11.74 -5.03 11.86
N ASN A 622 11.40 -6.30 11.69
CA ASN A 622 12.33 -7.44 11.78
C ASN A 622 12.90 -7.87 10.42
N THR A 623 12.66 -7.07 9.36
CA THR A 623 13.21 -7.30 8.02
C THR A 623 14.04 -6.09 7.59
N SER A 624 14.93 -6.28 6.61
CA SER A 624 15.59 -5.15 5.93
C SER A 624 14.68 -4.56 4.84
N PRO A 625 14.23 -3.30 4.97
CA PRO A 625 13.25 -2.72 4.08
C PRO A 625 13.89 -2.08 2.83
N ASN A 626 13.29 -2.37 1.67
CA ASN A 626 13.64 -1.81 0.37
C ASN A 626 12.44 -1.00 -0.14
N PHE A 627 12.57 0.33 -0.21
CA PHE A 627 11.44 1.20 -0.54
C PHE A 627 11.32 1.47 -2.05
N VAL A 628 10.12 1.30 -2.57
CA VAL A 628 9.72 1.66 -3.95
C VAL A 628 8.61 2.71 -3.87
N ARG A 629 8.95 3.95 -4.23
CA ARG A 629 8.09 5.13 -4.14
C ARG A 629 7.38 5.35 -5.47
N CYS A 630 6.14 4.89 -5.56
CA CYS A 630 5.31 5.02 -6.76
C CYS A 630 4.64 6.40 -6.79
N ILE A 631 4.68 7.06 -7.94
CA ILE A 631 4.19 8.44 -8.15
C ILE A 631 3.14 8.42 -9.28
N ILE A 632 1.99 9.06 -9.02
CA ILE A 632 0.98 9.30 -10.05
C ILE A 632 1.37 10.55 -10.85
N PRO A 633 1.45 10.51 -12.20
CA PRO A 633 1.86 11.66 -12.98
C PRO A 633 0.72 12.66 -13.24
N ASN A 634 -0.54 12.23 -13.24
CA ASN A 634 -1.73 13.06 -13.45
C ASN A 634 -3.01 12.31 -13.02
N HIS A 635 -4.05 13.05 -12.63
CA HIS A 635 -5.36 12.48 -12.29
C HIS A 635 -6.24 12.17 -13.50
N GLU A 636 -5.85 12.59 -14.71
CA GLU A 636 -6.60 12.34 -15.94
C GLU A 636 -6.34 10.96 -16.56
N LYS A 637 -5.48 10.14 -15.95
CA LYS A 637 -5.08 8.80 -16.43
C LYS A 637 -4.49 8.83 -17.85
N LYS A 638 -3.84 9.93 -18.25
CA LYS A 638 -3.27 10.11 -19.60
C LYS A 638 -1.78 9.75 -19.65
N PRO A 639 -1.35 8.93 -20.62
CA PRO A 639 0.07 8.67 -20.84
C PRO A 639 0.77 9.91 -21.40
N GLY A 640 2.06 10.05 -21.10
CA GLY A 640 2.88 11.13 -21.67
C GLY A 640 2.50 12.54 -21.18
N ARG A 641 1.73 12.66 -20.10
CA ARG A 641 1.47 13.92 -19.40
C ARG A 641 1.94 13.82 -17.96
N ILE A 642 2.58 14.87 -17.47
CA ILE A 642 2.97 15.01 -16.07
C ILE A 642 2.48 16.37 -15.54
N ASP A 643 1.83 16.35 -14.38
CA ASP A 643 1.41 17.52 -13.64
C ASP A 643 2.51 17.86 -12.62
N GLY A 644 3.17 19.00 -12.83
CA GLY A 644 4.31 19.42 -12.03
C GLY A 644 3.97 19.59 -10.54
N PRO A 645 2.97 20.42 -10.20
CA PRO A 645 2.51 20.59 -8.82
C PRO A 645 2.11 19.28 -8.13
N LEU A 646 1.35 18.42 -8.80
CA LEU A 646 0.92 17.14 -8.24
C LEU A 646 2.09 16.22 -7.92
N VAL A 647 3.06 16.10 -8.83
CA VAL A 647 4.25 15.27 -8.60
C VAL A 647 5.12 15.86 -7.49
N LEU A 648 5.24 17.19 -7.45
CA LEU A 648 6.02 17.86 -6.41
C LEU A 648 5.43 17.64 -5.02
N GLU A 649 4.11 17.75 -4.86
CA GLU A 649 3.42 17.46 -3.60
C GLU A 649 3.68 16.02 -3.13
N GLN A 650 3.60 15.05 -4.04
CA GLN A 650 3.92 13.66 -3.73
C GLN A 650 5.39 13.47 -3.33
N LEU A 651 6.33 14.19 -3.92
CA LEU A 651 7.75 14.11 -3.55
C LEU A 651 7.99 14.64 -2.13
N ARG A 652 7.26 15.71 -1.75
CA ARG A 652 7.32 16.30 -0.42
C ARG A 652 6.72 15.37 0.62
N CYS A 653 5.48 14.90 0.43
CA CYS A 653 4.81 14.07 1.44
C CYS A 653 5.49 12.70 1.62
N ASN A 654 6.03 12.11 0.56
CA ASN A 654 6.75 10.84 0.67
C ASN A 654 8.16 10.99 1.28
N GLY A 655 8.62 12.21 1.59
CA GLY A 655 9.94 12.47 2.16
C GLY A 655 11.09 12.14 1.20
N VAL A 656 10.88 12.25 -0.11
CA VAL A 656 11.88 11.87 -1.12
C VAL A 656 13.11 12.78 -1.04
N LEU A 657 12.90 14.08 -0.85
CA LEU A 657 13.96 15.08 -0.82
C LEU A 657 14.85 14.88 0.41
N GLU A 658 14.24 14.72 1.58
CA GLU A 658 14.92 14.48 2.85
C GLU A 658 15.64 13.13 2.81
N GLY A 659 15.01 12.10 2.23
CA GLY A 659 15.64 10.80 1.98
C GLY A 659 16.91 10.90 1.12
N ILE A 660 16.95 11.79 0.13
CA ILE A 660 18.17 12.05 -0.65
C ILE A 660 19.19 12.84 0.18
N ARG A 661 18.75 13.81 1.02
CA ARG A 661 19.66 14.59 1.89
C ARG A 661 20.44 13.70 2.83
N ILE A 662 19.79 12.73 3.51
CA ILE A 662 20.47 11.82 4.42
C ILE A 662 21.48 10.94 3.68
N CYS A 663 21.13 10.44 2.49
CA CYS A 663 22.05 9.63 1.68
C CYS A 663 23.31 10.40 1.27
N ARG A 664 23.22 11.73 1.10
CA ARG A 664 24.37 12.56 0.73
C ARG A 664 25.22 13.01 1.90
N ARG A 665 24.62 13.22 3.07
CA ARG A 665 25.32 13.70 4.27
C ARG A 665 25.87 12.56 5.13
N GLY A 666 25.18 11.43 5.17
CA GLY A 666 25.54 10.27 5.99
C GLY A 666 26.47 9.27 5.29
N PHE A 667 26.62 8.12 5.92
CA PHE A 667 27.44 6.98 5.51
C PHE A 667 26.56 5.73 5.31
N PRO A 668 25.79 5.65 4.22
CA PRO A 668 24.78 4.60 4.03
C PRO A 668 25.37 3.22 3.73
N SER A 669 26.69 3.09 3.61
CA SER A 669 27.39 1.83 3.36
C SER A 669 28.34 1.53 4.50
N ARG A 670 28.23 0.31 5.06
CA ARG A 670 29.06 -0.17 6.16
C ARG A 670 29.58 -1.59 5.90
N ILE A 671 30.78 -1.88 6.39
CA ILE A 671 31.42 -3.19 6.26
C ILE A 671 32.25 -3.51 7.50
N LEU A 672 32.21 -4.75 7.97
CA LEU A 672 33.00 -5.21 9.11
C LEU A 672 34.50 -5.15 8.79
N PHE A 673 35.32 -4.84 9.78
CA PHE A 673 36.77 -4.78 9.62
C PHE A 673 37.35 -6.07 9.01
N GLN A 674 36.92 -7.21 9.55
CA GLN A 674 37.38 -8.53 9.08
C GLN A 674 37.03 -8.76 7.61
N GLU A 675 35.81 -8.43 7.19
CA GLU A 675 35.36 -8.56 5.80
C GLU A 675 36.07 -7.58 4.88
N PHE A 676 36.25 -6.32 5.31
CA PHE A 676 36.98 -5.32 4.55
C PHE A 676 38.40 -5.78 4.28
N ARG A 677 39.11 -6.24 5.33
CA ARG A 677 40.45 -6.78 5.19
C ARG A 677 40.47 -7.97 4.24
N GLN A 678 39.67 -9.00 4.51
CA GLN A 678 39.64 -10.22 3.71
C GLN A 678 39.36 -9.92 2.22
N ARG A 679 38.51 -8.93 1.94
CA ARG A 679 38.11 -8.57 0.57
C ARG A 679 39.13 -7.70 -0.16
N TYR A 680 39.77 -6.75 0.53
CA TYR A 680 40.61 -5.73 -0.11
C TYR A 680 42.11 -5.93 0.12
N GLU A 681 42.55 -6.94 0.89
CA GLU A 681 43.97 -7.25 1.14
C GLU A 681 44.77 -7.47 -0.16
N ILE A 682 44.12 -7.98 -1.22
CA ILE A 682 44.72 -8.15 -2.56
C ILE A 682 45.18 -6.82 -3.19
N LEU A 683 44.56 -5.69 -2.82
CA LEU A 683 44.95 -4.36 -3.30
C LEU A 683 46.19 -3.83 -2.57
N THR A 684 46.53 -4.40 -1.42
CA THR A 684 47.63 -3.95 -0.55
C THR A 684 48.50 -5.11 -0.04
N PRO A 685 49.09 -5.94 -0.92
CA PRO A 685 49.75 -7.20 -0.55
C PRO A 685 50.98 -7.05 0.36
N ASN A 686 51.54 -5.84 0.51
CA ASN A 686 52.74 -5.57 1.30
C ASN A 686 52.51 -4.58 2.45
N VAL A 687 51.26 -4.16 2.71
CA VAL A 687 50.96 -3.16 3.75
C VAL A 687 50.82 -3.80 5.13
N ILE A 688 50.39 -5.07 5.20
CA ILE A 688 50.18 -5.79 6.47
C ILE A 688 51.29 -6.84 6.64
N PRO A 689 52.14 -6.77 7.69
CA PRO A 689 53.18 -7.76 7.95
C PRO A 689 52.59 -9.15 8.28
N LYS A 690 53.21 -10.23 7.78
CA LYS A 690 52.75 -11.63 7.95
C LYS A 690 52.58 -12.12 9.40
N PHE A 691 53.06 -11.38 10.41
CA PHE A 691 53.16 -11.85 11.81
C PHE A 691 52.49 -10.95 12.87
N ARG A 692 51.64 -9.99 12.51
CA ARG A 692 50.86 -9.22 13.50
C ARG A 692 49.36 -9.24 13.20
N LEU A 693 48.60 -9.82 14.13
CA LEU A 693 47.14 -9.78 14.18
C LEU A 693 46.58 -8.37 14.52
N GLU A 694 47.43 -7.44 14.97
CA GLU A 694 47.01 -6.15 15.57
C GLU A 694 47.22 -4.91 14.67
N CYS A 695 47.48 -5.04 13.37
CA CYS A 695 47.58 -3.87 12.49
C CYS A 695 46.18 -3.40 12.00
N GLN A 696 45.30 -3.00 12.92
CA GLN A 696 43.98 -2.44 12.61
C GLN A 696 44.07 -1.05 11.92
N PHE A 697 45.15 -0.30 12.17
CA PHE A 697 45.28 1.10 11.75
C PHE A 697 46.17 1.33 10.50
N GLN A 698 47.09 0.41 10.16
CA GLN A 698 48.05 0.64 9.06
C GLN A 698 47.47 0.42 7.66
N SER A 699 46.55 -0.54 7.49
CA SER A 699 45.82 -0.70 6.23
C SER A 699 44.87 0.47 5.96
N ALA A 700 44.35 1.10 7.00
CA ALA A 700 43.43 2.23 6.93
C ALA A 700 44.07 3.50 6.34
N SER A 701 45.20 3.96 6.89
CA SER A 701 45.84 5.21 6.46
C SER A 701 46.18 5.24 4.95
N TYR A 702 46.40 4.07 4.33
CA TYR A 702 46.66 3.99 2.89
C TYR A 702 45.40 4.21 2.02
N PHE A 703 44.22 3.77 2.47
CA PHE A 703 42.93 4.05 1.80
C PHE A 703 42.37 5.45 2.11
N VAL A 704 42.72 6.02 3.27
CA VAL A 704 42.14 7.24 3.87
C VAL A 704 42.52 8.55 3.16
N THR A 705 43.57 8.59 2.34
CA THR A 705 44.06 9.86 1.76
C THR A 705 43.22 10.44 0.62
N LYS A 706 42.21 9.71 0.10
CA LYS A 706 41.42 10.16 -1.08
C LYS A 706 39.90 10.14 -0.96
N ASN A 707 39.30 9.61 0.12
CA ASN A 707 37.84 9.56 0.28
C ASN A 707 37.41 9.88 1.73
N PRO A 708 36.25 10.53 1.95
CA PRO A 708 35.73 10.76 3.29
C PRO A 708 35.18 9.44 3.86
N LEU A 709 36.06 8.74 4.58
CA LEU A 709 35.81 7.50 5.32
C LEU A 709 35.77 7.83 6.83
N SER A 710 34.85 7.20 7.56
CA SER A 710 34.87 7.19 9.03
C SER A 710 35.09 5.76 9.53
N CYS A 711 35.88 5.59 10.59
CA CYS A 711 36.23 4.29 11.15
C CYS A 711 35.94 4.22 12.64
N THR A 712 35.45 3.07 13.09
CA THR A 712 35.15 2.78 14.49
C THR A 712 35.88 1.51 14.92
N ASN A 713 35.63 1.02 16.15
CA ASN A 713 36.32 -0.16 16.68
C ASN A 713 36.07 -1.45 15.87
N ASN A 714 34.93 -1.56 15.15
CA ASN A 714 34.53 -2.79 14.45
C ASN A 714 34.11 -2.60 12.98
N LEU A 715 33.68 -1.40 12.56
CA LEU A 715 33.09 -1.12 11.25
C LEU A 715 33.81 -0.01 10.48
N TRP A 716 33.82 -0.14 9.15
CA TRP A 716 34.15 0.93 8.21
C TRP A 716 32.88 1.56 7.65
N PHE A 717 32.75 2.88 7.77
CA PHE A 717 31.64 3.67 7.24
C PHE A 717 32.09 4.44 5.98
N LEU A 718 31.36 4.20 4.88
CA LEU A 718 31.69 4.69 3.54
C LEU A 718 30.64 5.71 3.08
N THR A 719 31.09 6.85 2.57
CA THR A 719 30.24 7.81 1.85
C THR A 719 29.92 7.29 0.45
N LEU A 720 28.82 7.75 -0.15
CA LEU A 720 28.38 7.41 -1.51
C LEU A 720 29.25 7.98 -2.65
N LEU A 721 30.48 8.42 -2.38
CA LEU A 721 31.36 8.96 -3.42
C LEU A 721 31.97 7.80 -4.25
N PHE A 722 31.32 7.52 -5.38
CA PHE A 722 31.91 6.86 -6.54
C PHE A 722 32.14 7.86 -7.66
#